data_AF-A0A1B0GJY9-F1
#
_entry.id   AF-A0A1B0GJY9-F1
#
_cell.length_a   1.000
_cell.length_b   1.000
_cell.length_c   1.000
_cell.angle_alpha   90.00
_cell.angle_beta   90.00
_cell.angle_gamma   90.00
#
_symmetry.space_group_name_H-M   'P 1'
#
loop_
_entity.id
_entity.type
_entity.pdbx_description
1 polymer ?
#
loop_
_entity_poly.entity_id
_entity_poly.type
_entity_poly.pdbx_seq_one_letter_code
_entity_poly.pdbx_strand_id
1 'polypeptide(L)'
;MARESAWCRSTFNRDFVNIERLFEILFEQSKLGMDVVTPGFVGLLFTLLKSKNQPDLNTMAINLLQQFLKKRQHFGRGIVKHLLEFLLANYEASQLAECMNSLSLTSTLAVSECFDGLKNVMDFLLMIPGQQAMRIVTFIFPLIKISFATRDYLIDTLRTATFSHDESTRTFGIYGFCTLLKHLKNSNSRRVGSTGTGLMSQISISGFSMMSQATLGNQGNPNRDFDMLTMEILGILRKVFDESVQMKEILYDTLLRAVDRNVQLAPHVLFFIDFHFRNYLEVDELNFNIKFSEFITERDGKIEVWDNLGALIYFVGFSVVTSDKYELPYDTKILRKLLDFLVNRIGNVTFESLGITGAVSPINIALATHFIYCLEGVMAYCALAATPANQYLDKISKIFDHYEKCTKTLKDMWENLKKATGKKGKKLNLTKTAIATQMTQLPQFTPGKPTTNIWDFATLERFLIVIYEKANIYGSTQHINSIRENREFHCHVLRITRDFIKDFSSQPEYKHVSHSRRLFMLLCSSSKILFEHCVKKLIPIMERFDVEAAMLGVESFKQCLITADSVYKRKLSEFLRFVTNQNQSIPENVGIIVKTVEELLLKCLEEKSLFDIDANSRQIPGILLSCLEMLYSHIPAERPEALNAFDWLHKFCQNHTIHSKGLDNVHKMLFQQHLKTDEGLFLSTVASQLSNVMGTFGADLDNPTPSNLKSIEAENAESCFMNLVQILRKELSDVDYLTLKIKSILAKIKFMGTTNSDDHTEPLITMEKAVCMHLIKVPIAS
;
A
#
# COMPACT_ATOMS: atom_id res chain seq x y z
N MET A 1 25.52 -9.61 -6.38
CA MET A 1 26.93 -9.74 -6.81
C MET A 1 27.54 -8.38 -7.16
N ALA A 2 27.71 -7.98 -8.43
CA ALA A 2 28.45 -6.74 -8.76
C ALA A 2 27.89 -5.44 -8.14
N ARG A 3 26.56 -5.30 -8.02
CA ARG A 3 25.96 -4.14 -7.34
C ARG A 3 26.25 -4.08 -5.83
N GLU A 4 26.68 -5.18 -5.24
CA GLU A 4 26.75 -5.36 -3.79
C GLU A 4 28.18 -5.57 -3.27
N SER A 5 29.10 -6.04 -4.12
CA SER A 5 30.49 -6.33 -3.76
C SER A 5 31.45 -5.50 -4.61
N ALA A 6 32.29 -4.69 -3.95
CA ALA A 6 33.39 -3.95 -4.58
C ALA A 6 34.38 -4.90 -5.26
N TRP A 7 34.73 -5.99 -4.56
CA TRP A 7 35.57 -7.07 -5.06
C TRP A 7 35.07 -7.70 -6.36
N CYS A 8 33.77 -7.97 -6.43
CA CYS A 8 33.18 -8.46 -7.68
C CYS A 8 33.35 -7.42 -8.81
N ARG A 9 33.13 -6.13 -8.54
CA ARG A 9 33.23 -5.08 -9.58
C ARG A 9 34.65 -4.91 -10.10
N SER A 10 35.64 -4.84 -9.21
CA SER A 10 37.05 -4.71 -9.58
C SER A 10 37.54 -5.94 -10.36
N THR A 11 37.09 -7.13 -9.98
CA THR A 11 37.50 -8.38 -10.62
C THR A 11 36.86 -8.57 -12.00
N PHE A 12 35.64 -8.06 -12.25
CA PHE A 12 34.92 -8.36 -13.49
C PHE A 12 35.37 -7.60 -14.75
N ASN A 13 36.04 -6.45 -14.66
CA ASN A 13 36.68 -5.65 -15.73
C ASN A 13 35.92 -5.46 -17.07
N ARG A 14 34.67 -5.89 -17.20
CA ARG A 14 33.84 -5.79 -18.41
C ARG A 14 32.52 -5.10 -18.11
N ASP A 15 32.07 -4.28 -19.06
CA ASP A 15 30.73 -3.71 -19.06
C ASP A 15 29.68 -4.81 -18.93
N PHE A 16 28.82 -4.68 -17.90
CA PHE A 16 27.74 -5.61 -17.68
C PHE A 16 26.76 -5.53 -18.86
N VAL A 17 26.62 -6.64 -19.59
CA VAL A 17 25.62 -6.72 -20.66
C VAL A 17 24.24 -6.73 -20.01
N ASN A 18 23.51 -5.62 -20.17
CA ASN A 18 22.11 -5.59 -19.79
C ASN A 18 21.33 -6.50 -20.76
N ILE A 19 20.87 -7.64 -20.25
CA ILE A 19 20.10 -8.64 -21.01
C ILE A 19 18.84 -8.01 -21.62
N GLU A 20 18.20 -7.06 -20.92
CA GLU A 20 17.04 -6.32 -21.47
C GLU A 20 17.43 -5.55 -22.72
N ARG A 21 18.55 -4.82 -22.67
CA ARG A 21 19.08 -4.07 -23.81
C ARG A 21 19.47 -5.00 -24.96
N LEU A 22 20.01 -6.19 -24.66
CA LEU A 22 20.32 -7.18 -25.67
C LEU A 22 19.05 -7.69 -26.36
N PHE A 23 17.98 -7.96 -25.60
CA PHE A 23 16.68 -8.31 -26.18
C PHE A 23 16.06 -7.14 -26.96
N GLU A 24 16.25 -5.89 -26.52
CA GLU A 24 15.84 -4.70 -27.27
C GLU A 24 16.56 -4.59 -28.62
N ILE A 25 17.87 -4.86 -28.65
CA ILE A 25 18.64 -4.88 -29.90
C ILE A 25 18.14 -6.02 -30.81
N LEU A 26 17.91 -7.21 -30.26
CA LEU A 26 17.34 -8.33 -31.02
C LEU A 26 15.96 -7.97 -31.60
N PHE A 27 15.13 -7.23 -30.86
CA PHE A 27 13.86 -6.72 -31.38
C PHE A 27 14.05 -5.79 -32.57
N GLU A 28 15.01 -4.88 -32.50
CA GLU A 28 15.26 -3.93 -33.58
C GLU A 28 15.81 -4.62 -34.82
N GLN A 29 16.75 -5.55 -34.64
CA GLN A 29 17.32 -6.32 -35.74
C GLN A 29 16.31 -7.26 -36.37
N SER A 30 15.36 -7.80 -35.59
CA SER A 30 14.32 -8.67 -36.15
C SER A 30 13.51 -7.97 -37.25
N LYS A 31 13.32 -6.64 -37.17
CA LYS A 31 12.52 -5.85 -38.14
C LYS A 31 13.05 -5.91 -39.56
N LEU A 32 14.32 -6.29 -39.75
CA LEU A 32 14.99 -6.39 -41.05
C LEU A 32 14.65 -7.69 -41.81
N GLY A 33 13.45 -8.24 -41.63
CA GLY A 33 12.98 -9.44 -42.35
C GLY A 33 13.30 -10.79 -41.69
N MET A 34 13.73 -10.81 -40.42
CA MET A 34 13.98 -12.07 -39.68
C MET A 34 12.73 -12.59 -38.94
N ASP A 35 11.64 -12.82 -39.68
CA ASP A 35 10.39 -13.32 -39.07
C ASP A 35 10.53 -14.76 -38.54
N VAL A 36 11.54 -15.51 -38.99
CA VAL A 36 11.86 -16.87 -38.53
C VAL A 36 12.25 -16.93 -37.05
N VAL A 37 12.87 -15.86 -36.52
CA VAL A 37 13.32 -15.81 -35.10
C VAL A 37 12.17 -15.44 -34.16
N THR A 38 11.14 -14.78 -34.69
CA THR A 38 10.03 -14.21 -33.89
C THR A 38 9.27 -15.26 -33.07
N PRO A 39 8.89 -16.45 -33.59
CA PRO A 39 8.20 -17.47 -32.80
C PRO A 39 9.03 -17.99 -31.63
N GLY A 40 10.33 -18.25 -31.82
CA GLY A 40 11.23 -18.71 -30.76
C GLY A 40 11.39 -17.65 -29.67
N PHE A 41 11.50 -16.39 -30.07
CA PHE A 41 11.59 -15.28 -29.14
C PHE A 41 10.30 -15.09 -28.32
N VAL A 42 9.14 -15.11 -28.98
CA VAL A 42 7.84 -15.04 -28.31
C VAL A 42 7.71 -16.23 -27.34
N GLY A 43 8.08 -17.44 -27.77
CA GLY A 43 8.12 -18.62 -26.90
C GLY A 43 9.00 -18.44 -25.66
N LEU A 44 10.17 -17.81 -25.80
CA LEU A 44 11.03 -17.46 -24.67
C LEU A 44 10.34 -16.49 -23.70
N LEU A 45 9.70 -15.42 -24.21
CA LEU A 45 8.96 -14.49 -23.36
C LEU A 45 7.83 -15.17 -22.59
N PHE A 46 7.08 -16.07 -23.24
CA PHE A 46 6.06 -16.86 -22.55
C PHE A 46 6.68 -17.78 -21.50
N THR A 47 7.86 -18.35 -21.76
CA THR A 47 8.56 -19.20 -20.78
C THR A 47 9.01 -18.39 -19.56
N LEU A 48 9.52 -17.17 -19.77
CA LEU A 48 9.87 -16.25 -18.70
C LEU A 48 8.63 -15.85 -17.89
N LEU A 49 7.53 -15.51 -18.57
CA LEU A 49 6.26 -15.16 -17.93
C LEU A 49 5.61 -16.33 -17.15
N LYS A 50 5.88 -17.56 -17.59
CA LYS A 50 5.42 -18.80 -16.94
C LYS A 50 6.24 -19.17 -15.71
N SER A 51 7.37 -18.51 -15.47
CA SER A 51 8.25 -18.83 -14.35
C SER A 51 7.55 -18.56 -13.01
N LYS A 52 7.34 -19.62 -12.23
CA LYS A 52 6.71 -19.52 -10.91
C LYS A 52 7.70 -18.90 -9.91
N ASN A 53 7.20 -18.02 -9.05
CA ASN A 53 7.95 -17.39 -7.94
C ASN A 53 9.16 -16.53 -8.36
N GLN A 54 9.16 -15.95 -9.56
CA GLN A 54 10.23 -15.07 -10.05
C GLN A 54 9.67 -13.74 -10.58
N PRO A 55 9.34 -12.77 -9.70
CA PRO A 55 8.65 -11.53 -10.08
C PRO A 55 9.49 -10.63 -10.98
N ASP A 56 10.82 -10.61 -10.82
CA ASP A 56 11.71 -9.79 -11.66
C ASP A 56 11.73 -10.28 -13.11
N LEU A 57 11.79 -11.60 -13.32
CA LEU A 57 11.73 -12.20 -14.66
C LEU A 57 10.36 -11.99 -15.30
N ASN A 58 9.29 -12.12 -14.53
CA ASN A 58 7.93 -11.87 -14.98
C ASN A 58 7.76 -10.40 -15.41
N THR A 59 8.26 -9.46 -14.62
CA THR A 59 8.23 -8.02 -14.92
C THR A 59 9.01 -7.69 -16.20
N MET A 60 10.20 -8.29 -16.34
CA MET A 60 11.03 -8.17 -17.55
C MET A 60 10.27 -8.70 -18.79
N ALA A 61 9.65 -9.87 -18.69
CA ALA A 61 8.86 -10.44 -19.78
C ALA A 61 7.68 -9.56 -20.17
N ILE A 62 6.94 -8.99 -19.20
CA ILE A 62 5.83 -8.07 -19.45
C ILE A 62 6.31 -6.81 -20.18
N ASN A 63 7.40 -6.19 -19.71
CA ASN A 63 7.96 -4.99 -20.34
C ASN A 63 8.41 -5.28 -21.78
N LEU A 64 9.11 -6.39 -22.01
CA LEU A 64 9.60 -6.77 -23.34
C LEU A 64 8.45 -7.11 -24.30
N LEU A 65 7.42 -7.84 -23.84
CA LEU A 65 6.24 -8.15 -24.63
C LEU A 65 5.47 -6.87 -25.03
N GLN A 66 5.35 -5.93 -24.09
CA GLN A 66 4.72 -4.64 -24.33
C GLN A 66 5.48 -3.83 -25.39
N GLN A 67 6.81 -3.77 -25.29
CA GLN A 67 7.63 -3.11 -26.29
C GLN A 67 7.55 -3.80 -27.66
N PHE A 68 7.53 -5.14 -27.68
CA PHE A 68 7.41 -5.93 -28.90
C PHE A 68 6.10 -5.62 -29.64
N LEU A 69 4.96 -5.66 -28.95
CA LEU A 69 3.65 -5.40 -29.55
C LEU A 69 3.48 -3.96 -30.04
N LYS A 70 4.07 -2.98 -29.34
CA LYS A 70 4.14 -1.60 -29.82
C LYS A 70 4.88 -1.50 -31.16
N LYS A 71 5.99 -2.24 -31.31
CA LYS A 71 6.83 -2.21 -32.52
C LYS A 71 6.27 -3.09 -33.66
N ARG A 72 5.54 -4.17 -33.36
CA ARG A 72 5.00 -5.13 -34.33
C ARG A 72 3.55 -5.53 -34.04
N GLN A 73 2.63 -4.67 -34.45
CA GLN A 73 1.20 -4.86 -34.16
C GLN A 73 0.58 -6.09 -34.87
N HIS A 74 1.12 -6.50 -36.04
CA HIS A 74 0.59 -7.63 -36.82
C HIS A 74 0.59 -8.96 -36.06
N PHE A 75 1.54 -9.18 -35.14
CA PHE A 75 1.58 -10.39 -34.30
C PHE A 75 0.69 -10.30 -33.06
N GLY A 76 0.12 -9.11 -32.79
CA GLY A 76 -0.64 -8.83 -31.57
C GLY A 76 -1.83 -9.74 -31.36
N ARG A 77 -2.64 -9.97 -32.40
CA ARG A 77 -3.83 -10.83 -32.30
C ARG A 77 -3.48 -12.26 -31.88
N GLY A 78 -2.43 -12.84 -32.48
CA GLY A 78 -1.99 -14.21 -32.15
C GLY A 78 -1.43 -14.32 -30.73
N ILE A 79 -0.59 -13.36 -30.32
CA ILE A 79 0.00 -13.33 -28.98
C ILE A 79 -1.08 -13.13 -27.91
N VAL A 80 -2.00 -12.19 -28.12
CA VAL A 80 -3.09 -11.94 -27.17
C VAL A 80 -4.03 -13.13 -27.07
N LYS A 81 -4.38 -13.77 -28.19
CA LYS A 81 -5.18 -15.00 -28.16
C LYS A 81 -4.54 -16.07 -27.28
N HIS A 82 -3.24 -16.32 -27.45
CA HIS A 82 -2.52 -17.30 -26.64
C HIS A 82 -2.43 -16.90 -25.16
N LEU A 83 -2.30 -15.60 -24.85
CA LEU A 83 -2.36 -15.11 -23.47
C LEU A 83 -3.73 -15.31 -22.83
N LEU A 84 -4.82 -15.09 -23.57
CA LEU A 84 -6.19 -15.31 -23.08
C LEU A 84 -6.43 -16.79 -22.80
N GLU A 85 -6.01 -17.68 -23.70
CA GLU A 85 -6.06 -19.14 -23.47
C GLU A 85 -5.24 -19.54 -22.24
N PHE A 86 -4.06 -18.96 -22.06
CA PHE A 86 -3.21 -19.26 -20.92
C PHE A 86 -3.75 -18.71 -19.59
N LEU A 87 -4.40 -17.55 -19.63
CA LEU A 87 -5.10 -16.95 -18.48
C LEU A 87 -6.25 -17.84 -18.00
N LEU A 88 -7.02 -18.43 -18.93
CA LEU A 88 -8.08 -19.40 -18.61
C LEU A 88 -7.50 -20.66 -17.94
N ALA A 89 -6.35 -21.14 -18.42
CA ALA A 89 -5.70 -22.32 -17.86
C ALA A 89 -5.05 -22.09 -16.48
N ASN A 90 -4.53 -20.88 -16.21
CA ASN A 90 -3.80 -20.54 -14.97
C ASN A 90 -4.25 -19.20 -14.38
N TYR A 91 -5.51 -19.10 -13.96
CA TYR A 91 -6.10 -17.87 -13.44
C TYR A 91 -5.50 -17.37 -12.12
N GLU A 92 -4.84 -18.24 -11.35
CA GLU A 92 -4.20 -17.90 -10.07
C GLU A 92 -2.91 -17.08 -10.26
N ALA A 93 -2.27 -17.18 -11.43
CA ALA A 93 -1.01 -16.51 -11.72
C ALA A 93 -1.22 -14.99 -11.90
N SER A 94 -0.80 -14.19 -10.90
CA SER A 94 -0.97 -12.73 -10.89
C SER A 94 -0.29 -12.04 -12.07
N GLN A 95 0.87 -12.57 -12.51
CA GLN A 95 1.64 -11.98 -13.61
C GLN A 95 0.89 -11.98 -14.96
N LEU A 96 -0.06 -12.90 -15.17
CA LEU A 96 -0.85 -12.94 -16.41
C LEU A 96 -1.91 -11.85 -16.44
N ALA A 97 -2.59 -11.64 -15.32
CA ALA A 97 -3.55 -10.55 -15.18
C ALA A 97 -2.82 -9.19 -15.32
N GLU A 98 -1.63 -9.05 -14.72
CA GLU A 98 -0.81 -7.83 -14.86
C GLU A 98 -0.35 -7.61 -16.30
N CYS A 99 0.11 -8.66 -16.99
CA CYS A 99 0.49 -8.61 -18.40
C CYS A 99 -0.70 -8.12 -19.26
N MET A 100 -1.86 -8.76 -19.11
CA MET A 100 -3.07 -8.40 -19.84
C MET A 100 -3.53 -6.97 -19.54
N ASN A 101 -3.43 -6.52 -18.28
CA ASN A 101 -3.74 -5.15 -17.90
C ASN A 101 -2.80 -4.15 -18.59
N SER A 102 -1.48 -4.40 -18.56
CA SER A 102 -0.49 -3.57 -19.26
C SER A 102 -0.74 -3.51 -20.78
N LEU A 103 -1.05 -4.66 -21.40
CA LEU A 103 -1.37 -4.73 -22.83
C LEU A 103 -2.68 -4.02 -23.16
N SER A 104 -3.72 -4.16 -22.34
CA SER A 104 -5.01 -3.48 -22.55
C SER A 104 -4.87 -1.96 -22.54
N LEU A 105 -3.91 -1.42 -21.79
CA LEU A 105 -3.63 0.03 -21.74
C LEU A 105 -2.76 0.52 -22.89
N THR A 106 -1.90 -0.34 -23.44
CA THR A 106 -0.83 0.10 -24.36
C THR A 106 -0.95 -0.41 -25.79
N SER A 107 -1.68 -1.51 -25.98
CA SER A 107 -2.03 -2.12 -27.27
C SER A 107 -3.52 -2.48 -27.28
N THR A 108 -4.36 -1.53 -26.86
CA THR A 108 -5.81 -1.71 -26.64
C THR A 108 -6.52 -2.28 -27.88
N LEU A 109 -6.15 -1.84 -29.08
CA LEU A 109 -6.73 -2.34 -30.34
C LEU A 109 -6.49 -3.83 -30.55
N ALA A 110 -5.24 -4.31 -30.37
CA ALA A 110 -4.89 -5.72 -30.55
C ALA A 110 -5.65 -6.63 -29.58
N VAL A 111 -5.90 -6.16 -28.36
CA VAL A 111 -6.71 -6.89 -27.38
C VAL A 111 -8.19 -6.86 -27.75
N SER A 112 -8.69 -5.70 -28.18
CA SER A 112 -10.09 -5.51 -28.57
C SER A 112 -10.52 -6.34 -29.78
N GLU A 113 -9.61 -6.65 -30.70
CA GLU A 113 -9.87 -7.50 -31.87
C GLU A 113 -10.11 -8.99 -31.51
N CYS A 114 -9.68 -9.41 -30.31
CA CYS A 114 -9.82 -10.80 -29.84
C CYS A 114 -11.15 -11.04 -29.10
N PHE A 115 -12.28 -10.60 -29.67
CA PHE A 115 -13.58 -10.61 -28.98
C PHE A 115 -14.01 -12.01 -28.50
N ASP A 116 -13.84 -13.05 -29.31
CA ASP A 116 -14.24 -14.42 -28.91
C ASP A 116 -13.46 -14.91 -27.68
N GLY A 117 -12.16 -14.59 -27.60
CA GLY A 117 -11.35 -14.91 -26.42
C GLY A 117 -11.77 -14.10 -25.20
N LEU A 118 -12.11 -12.81 -25.38
CA LEU A 118 -12.63 -11.98 -24.30
C LEU A 118 -13.98 -12.48 -23.80
N LYS A 119 -14.85 -12.94 -24.70
CA LYS A 119 -16.14 -13.56 -24.37
C LYS A 119 -15.95 -14.78 -23.47
N ASN A 120 -15.08 -15.71 -23.87
CA ASN A 120 -14.76 -16.90 -23.09
C ASN A 120 -14.18 -16.54 -21.70
N VAL A 121 -13.33 -15.51 -21.62
CA VAL A 121 -12.83 -15.00 -20.33
C VAL A 121 -13.97 -14.47 -19.48
N MET A 122 -14.86 -13.65 -20.03
CA MET A 122 -16.00 -13.10 -19.29
C MET A 122 -16.93 -14.20 -18.75
N ASP A 123 -17.21 -15.24 -19.54
CA ASP A 123 -17.98 -16.40 -19.07
C ASP A 123 -17.26 -17.14 -17.94
N PHE A 124 -15.94 -17.29 -18.07
CA PHE A 124 -15.11 -17.94 -17.06
C PHE A 124 -15.02 -17.15 -15.74
N LEU A 125 -15.18 -15.82 -15.76
CA LEU A 125 -15.20 -15.00 -14.55
C LEU A 125 -16.33 -15.41 -13.58
N LEU A 126 -17.43 -15.96 -14.09
CA LEU A 126 -18.56 -16.43 -13.28
C LEU A 126 -18.26 -17.75 -12.54
N MET A 127 -17.23 -18.48 -12.96
CA MET A 127 -16.89 -19.82 -12.47
C MET A 127 -15.72 -19.83 -11.47
N ILE A 128 -15.03 -18.71 -11.29
CA ILE A 128 -13.82 -18.61 -10.45
C ILE A 128 -14.09 -17.83 -9.16
N PRO A 129 -13.22 -17.94 -8.13
CA PRO A 129 -13.40 -17.18 -6.89
C PRO A 129 -13.47 -15.67 -7.14
N GLY A 130 -14.41 -14.99 -6.46
CA GLY A 130 -14.72 -13.57 -6.69
C GLY A 130 -13.50 -12.64 -6.67
N GLN A 131 -12.54 -12.83 -5.76
CA GLN A 131 -11.32 -12.00 -5.71
C GLN A 131 -10.45 -12.13 -6.96
N GLN A 132 -10.36 -13.34 -7.53
CA GLN A 132 -9.63 -13.59 -8.77
C GLN A 132 -10.37 -12.99 -9.97
N ALA A 133 -11.70 -13.11 -9.98
CA ALA A 133 -12.53 -12.46 -11.00
C ALA A 133 -12.36 -10.94 -11.00
N MET A 134 -12.37 -10.31 -9.82
CA MET A 134 -12.14 -8.86 -9.66
C MET A 134 -10.76 -8.43 -10.17
N ARG A 135 -9.72 -9.26 -9.96
CA ARG A 135 -8.39 -8.99 -10.50
C ARG A 135 -8.39 -9.06 -12.02
N ILE A 136 -8.93 -10.13 -12.59
CA ILE A 136 -8.89 -10.40 -14.03
C ILE A 136 -9.75 -9.40 -14.81
N VAL A 137 -10.95 -9.05 -14.34
CA VAL A 137 -11.84 -8.13 -15.07
C VAL A 137 -11.22 -6.74 -15.31
N THR A 138 -10.21 -6.37 -14.52
CA THR A 138 -9.63 -5.03 -14.59
C THR A 138 -9.00 -4.67 -15.94
N PHE A 139 -8.44 -5.64 -16.67
CA PHE A 139 -7.89 -5.39 -18.01
C PHE A 139 -8.98 -5.21 -19.08
N ILE A 140 -10.23 -5.58 -18.78
CA ILE A 140 -11.36 -5.42 -19.70
C ILE A 140 -11.85 -3.96 -19.71
N PHE A 141 -11.75 -3.25 -18.57
CA PHE A 141 -12.27 -1.88 -18.46
C PHE A 141 -11.64 -0.86 -19.42
N PRO A 142 -10.34 -0.90 -19.77
CA PRO A 142 -9.79 -0.07 -20.83
C PRO A 142 -10.44 -0.32 -22.20
N LEU A 143 -10.91 -1.54 -22.48
CA LEU A 143 -11.45 -1.95 -23.77
C LEU A 143 -12.87 -1.43 -24.02
N ILE A 144 -13.65 -1.18 -22.97
CA ILE A 144 -15.07 -0.78 -23.06
C ILE A 144 -15.29 0.54 -23.82
N LYS A 145 -14.24 1.38 -23.89
CA LYS A 145 -14.26 2.67 -24.60
C LYS A 145 -14.13 2.50 -26.11
N ILE A 146 -13.60 1.36 -26.56
CA ILE A 146 -13.31 1.06 -27.97
C ILE A 146 -14.35 0.10 -28.52
N SER A 147 -14.64 -0.98 -27.80
CA SER A 147 -15.54 -2.04 -28.24
C SER A 147 -16.86 -2.02 -27.47
N PHE A 148 -17.93 -1.66 -28.18
CA PHE A 148 -19.29 -1.72 -27.68
C PHE A 148 -19.74 -3.16 -27.41
N ALA A 149 -19.37 -4.11 -28.26
CA ALA A 149 -19.68 -5.52 -28.05
C ALA A 149 -19.06 -6.05 -26.75
N THR A 150 -17.80 -5.73 -26.47
CA THR A 150 -17.11 -6.12 -25.22
C THR A 150 -17.79 -5.53 -23.99
N ARG A 151 -18.18 -4.26 -24.08
CA ARG A 151 -18.87 -3.57 -22.99
C ARG A 151 -20.25 -4.15 -22.73
N ASP A 152 -21.05 -4.37 -23.77
CA ASP A 152 -22.43 -4.84 -23.62
C ASP A 152 -22.45 -6.29 -23.09
N TYR A 153 -21.51 -7.13 -23.55
CA TYR A 153 -21.31 -8.47 -23.00
C TYR A 153 -20.83 -8.44 -21.54
N LEU A 154 -19.94 -7.51 -21.19
CA LEU A 154 -19.51 -7.33 -19.81
C LEU A 154 -20.69 -6.93 -18.91
N ILE A 155 -21.57 -6.03 -19.36
CA ILE A 155 -22.77 -5.64 -18.60
C ILE A 155 -23.67 -6.87 -18.36
N ASP A 156 -23.87 -7.71 -19.37
CA ASP A 156 -24.67 -8.93 -19.25
C ASP A 156 -24.03 -9.95 -18.29
N THR A 157 -22.71 -10.13 -18.39
CA THR A 157 -21.93 -10.98 -17.49
C THR A 157 -22.04 -10.49 -16.03
N LEU A 158 -21.86 -9.20 -15.80
CA LEU A 158 -21.94 -8.60 -14.47
C LEU A 158 -23.37 -8.66 -13.90
N ARG A 159 -24.39 -8.47 -14.75
CA ARG A 159 -25.80 -8.67 -14.37
C ARG A 159 -26.00 -10.10 -13.90
N THR A 160 -25.57 -11.08 -14.69
CA THR A 160 -25.62 -12.50 -14.31
C THR A 160 -24.89 -12.77 -12.99
N ALA A 161 -23.71 -12.18 -12.79
CA ALA A 161 -22.96 -12.30 -11.54
C ALA A 161 -23.74 -11.77 -10.33
N THR A 162 -24.40 -10.61 -10.44
CA THR A 162 -25.18 -10.01 -9.34
C THR A 162 -26.41 -10.84 -8.92
N PHE A 163 -26.92 -11.72 -9.79
CA PHE A 163 -28.03 -12.62 -9.48
C PHE A 163 -27.60 -14.05 -9.16
N SER A 164 -26.29 -14.32 -9.09
CA SER A 164 -25.77 -15.64 -8.73
C SER A 164 -26.09 -16.03 -7.28
N HIS A 165 -26.12 -17.34 -7.00
CA HIS A 165 -26.33 -17.85 -5.64
C HIS A 165 -25.09 -17.70 -4.74
N ASP A 166 -23.90 -17.63 -5.34
CA ASP A 166 -22.66 -17.52 -4.60
C ASP A 166 -22.39 -16.07 -4.17
N GLU A 167 -22.07 -15.86 -2.90
CA GLU A 167 -21.71 -14.55 -2.36
C GLU A 167 -20.43 -13.99 -3.00
N SER A 168 -19.45 -14.83 -3.30
CA SER A 168 -18.19 -14.36 -3.90
C SER A 168 -18.41 -13.87 -5.33
N THR A 169 -19.21 -14.57 -6.13
CA THR A 169 -19.59 -14.16 -7.49
C THR A 169 -20.46 -12.91 -7.50
N ARG A 170 -21.41 -12.76 -6.57
CA ARG A 170 -22.19 -11.52 -6.40
C ARG A 170 -21.30 -10.34 -6.07
N THR A 171 -20.33 -10.53 -5.17
CA THR A 171 -19.36 -9.49 -4.80
C THR A 171 -18.54 -9.05 -6.02
N PHE A 172 -18.13 -9.99 -6.88
CA PHE A 172 -17.50 -9.69 -8.17
C PHE A 172 -18.40 -8.84 -9.06
N GLY A 173 -19.69 -9.20 -9.19
CA GLY A 173 -20.67 -8.42 -9.94
C GLY A 173 -20.78 -6.97 -9.46
N ILE A 174 -20.84 -6.77 -8.14
CA ILE A 174 -20.88 -5.44 -7.50
C ILE A 174 -19.61 -4.64 -7.84
N TYR A 175 -18.44 -5.21 -7.56
CA TYR A 175 -17.16 -4.57 -7.88
C TYR A 175 -17.06 -4.20 -9.36
N GLY A 176 -17.49 -5.11 -10.24
CA GLY A 176 -17.45 -4.93 -11.68
C GLY A 176 -18.35 -3.79 -12.15
N PHE A 177 -19.59 -3.70 -11.65
CA PHE A 177 -20.49 -2.59 -11.97
C PHE A 177 -19.98 -1.24 -11.43
N CYS A 178 -19.51 -1.19 -10.18
CA CYS A 178 -18.94 0.05 -9.62
C CYS A 178 -17.71 0.52 -10.41
N THR A 179 -16.85 -0.42 -10.83
CA THR A 179 -15.69 -0.10 -11.66
C THR A 179 -16.10 0.26 -13.09
N LEU A 180 -17.16 -0.33 -13.64
CA LEU A 180 -17.73 0.10 -14.91
C LEU A 180 -18.20 1.57 -14.83
N LEU A 181 -18.96 1.94 -13.80
CA LEU A 181 -19.42 3.31 -13.56
C LEU A 181 -18.26 4.32 -13.43
N LYS A 182 -17.14 3.90 -12.84
CA LYS A 182 -15.90 4.70 -12.78
C LYS A 182 -15.32 5.04 -14.16
N HIS A 183 -15.53 4.18 -15.16
CA HIS A 183 -14.97 4.32 -16.51
C HIS A 183 -15.96 4.88 -17.55
N LEU A 184 -17.27 4.78 -17.28
CA LEU A 184 -18.31 5.43 -18.08
C LEU A 184 -18.23 6.95 -17.93
N LYS A 185 -18.43 7.69 -19.03
CA LYS A 185 -18.49 9.15 -19.02
C LYS A 185 -19.95 9.58 -18.94
N ASN A 186 -20.37 10.17 -17.83
CA ASN A 186 -21.75 10.62 -17.59
C ASN A 186 -22.04 11.99 -18.24
N SER A 187 -21.50 12.21 -19.43
CA SER A 187 -21.48 13.50 -20.11
C SER A 187 -22.73 13.72 -20.97
N ASN A 188 -23.91 13.72 -20.35
CA ASN A 188 -25.14 14.18 -21.01
C ASN A 188 -25.27 15.71 -20.95
N SER A 189 -24.73 16.36 -19.91
CA SER A 189 -24.83 17.81 -19.69
C SER A 189 -24.11 18.69 -20.75
N ARG A 190 -23.06 18.20 -21.44
CA ARG A 190 -22.33 18.99 -22.48
C ARG A 190 -22.92 18.93 -23.89
N ARG A 191 -24.03 18.24 -24.11
CA ARG A 191 -24.59 18.03 -25.46
C ARG A 191 -25.27 19.28 -26.07
N VAL A 192 -25.35 20.40 -25.34
CA VAL A 192 -26.15 21.57 -25.73
C VAL A 192 -25.35 22.65 -26.48
N GLY A 193 -24.01 22.55 -26.58
CA GLY A 193 -23.18 23.65 -27.13
C GLY A 193 -22.46 23.41 -28.45
N SER A 194 -22.47 22.20 -29.02
CA SER A 194 -21.66 21.88 -30.21
C SER A 194 -22.54 21.85 -31.46
N THR A 195 -22.46 22.89 -32.29
CA THR A 195 -22.89 22.84 -33.69
C THR A 195 -22.14 21.73 -34.43
N GLY A 196 -22.83 21.14 -35.41
CA GLY A 196 -22.53 19.84 -36.00
C GLY A 196 -21.09 19.70 -36.53
N THR A 197 -20.49 18.53 -36.22
CA THR A 197 -19.44 17.79 -36.98
C THR A 197 -18.79 16.71 -36.11
N GLY A 198 -18.93 16.75 -34.78
CA GLY A 198 -18.33 15.77 -33.85
C GLY A 198 -19.16 14.52 -33.49
N LEU A 199 -20.30 14.27 -34.15
CA LEU A 199 -21.29 13.28 -33.69
C LEU A 199 -20.81 11.82 -33.73
N MET A 200 -19.85 11.45 -34.57
CA MET A 200 -19.57 10.04 -34.86
C MET A 200 -18.69 9.32 -33.82
N SER A 201 -17.86 10.04 -33.04
CA SER A 201 -16.98 9.40 -32.05
C SER A 201 -17.43 9.56 -30.60
N GLN A 202 -18.59 10.18 -30.36
CA GLN A 202 -19.08 10.53 -29.00
C GLN A 202 -20.39 9.85 -28.60
N ILE A 203 -20.84 8.85 -29.35
CA ILE A 203 -22.05 8.10 -28.99
C ILE A 203 -21.71 7.04 -27.92
N SER A 204 -21.78 7.45 -26.65
CA SER A 204 -21.92 6.49 -25.53
C SER A 204 -23.27 5.76 -25.63
N ILE A 205 -23.45 4.58 -25.00
CA ILE A 205 -24.74 3.81 -24.97
C ILE A 205 -25.93 4.70 -24.63
N SER A 206 -25.71 5.72 -23.79
CA SER A 206 -26.71 6.73 -23.44
C SER A 206 -27.22 7.55 -24.63
N GLY A 207 -26.70 7.37 -25.83
CA GLY A 207 -27.26 7.88 -27.08
C GLY A 207 -28.10 6.85 -27.85
N PHE A 208 -28.01 5.54 -27.56
CA PHE A 208 -28.80 4.50 -28.23
C PHE A 208 -29.87 3.86 -27.33
N SER A 209 -29.81 4.06 -26.01
CA SER A 209 -30.90 3.68 -25.12
C SER A 209 -32.17 4.46 -25.46
N MET A 210 -33.27 3.75 -25.73
CA MET A 210 -34.60 4.34 -25.94
C MET A 210 -35.00 5.29 -24.80
N MET A 211 -34.62 4.97 -23.56
CA MET A 211 -34.91 5.80 -22.38
C MET A 211 -34.10 7.08 -22.36
N SER A 212 -32.83 7.05 -22.79
CA SER A 212 -32.03 8.26 -22.94
C SER A 212 -32.48 9.12 -24.11
N GLN A 213 -32.97 8.52 -25.21
CA GLN A 213 -33.54 9.25 -26.35
C GLN A 213 -34.84 9.98 -25.98
N ALA A 214 -35.69 9.39 -25.14
CA ALA A 214 -36.92 10.00 -24.68
C ALA A 214 -36.73 11.24 -23.78
N THR A 215 -35.61 11.33 -23.04
CA THR A 215 -35.33 12.47 -22.14
C THR A 215 -34.59 13.62 -22.82
N LEU A 216 -33.96 13.39 -23.99
CA LEU A 216 -33.18 14.40 -24.74
C LEU A 216 -34.04 15.51 -25.36
N GLY A 217 -35.33 15.27 -25.61
CA GLY A 217 -36.22 16.19 -26.33
C GLY A 217 -36.99 17.19 -25.47
N ASN A 218 -37.00 17.07 -24.14
CA ASN A 218 -37.91 17.85 -23.28
C ASN A 218 -37.15 18.77 -22.31
N GLN A 219 -37.20 20.09 -22.56
CA GLN A 219 -36.47 21.09 -21.76
C GLN A 219 -36.96 21.18 -20.30
N GLY A 220 -38.17 20.69 -19.99
CA GLY A 220 -38.76 20.69 -18.65
C GLY A 220 -38.56 19.41 -17.84
N ASN A 221 -37.70 18.47 -18.26
CA ASN A 221 -37.52 17.21 -17.54
C ASN A 221 -36.57 17.37 -16.33
N PRO A 222 -37.02 17.13 -15.09
CA PRO A 222 -36.15 17.19 -13.90
C PRO A 222 -35.04 16.13 -13.91
N ASN A 223 -35.20 15.06 -14.70
CA ASN A 223 -34.22 13.98 -14.83
C ASN A 223 -33.24 14.17 -15.99
N ARG A 224 -33.21 15.35 -16.62
CA ARG A 224 -32.34 15.65 -17.77
C ARG A 224 -30.85 15.51 -17.46
N ASP A 225 -30.46 15.81 -16.23
CA ASP A 225 -29.07 15.76 -15.78
C ASP A 225 -28.61 14.35 -15.41
N PHE A 226 -29.54 13.38 -15.34
CA PHE A 226 -29.24 11.99 -15.03
C PHE A 226 -29.00 11.17 -16.31
N ASP A 227 -27.86 10.50 -16.39
CA ASP A 227 -27.61 9.39 -17.30
C ASP A 227 -28.44 8.12 -16.97
N MET A 228 -29.31 7.72 -17.90
CA MET A 228 -30.26 6.61 -17.69
C MET A 228 -29.56 5.24 -17.56
N LEU A 229 -28.46 5.01 -18.30
CA LEU A 229 -27.68 3.77 -18.15
C LEU A 229 -27.08 3.68 -16.73
N THR A 230 -26.51 4.79 -16.25
CA THR A 230 -26.00 4.87 -14.88
C THR A 230 -27.11 4.57 -13.87
N MET A 231 -28.32 5.10 -14.08
CA MET A 231 -29.48 4.82 -13.22
C MET A 231 -29.97 3.36 -13.31
N GLU A 232 -29.92 2.73 -14.48
CA GLU A 232 -30.25 1.31 -14.64
C GLU A 232 -29.26 0.42 -13.87
N ILE A 233 -27.96 0.70 -14.00
CA ILE A 233 -26.91 -0.01 -13.25
C ILE A 233 -27.09 0.17 -11.74
N LEU A 234 -27.33 1.41 -11.28
CA LEU A 234 -27.64 1.68 -9.87
C LEU A 234 -28.94 1.00 -9.43
N GLY A 235 -29.93 0.89 -10.31
CA GLY A 235 -31.16 0.12 -10.09
C GLY A 235 -30.89 -1.36 -9.83
N ILE A 236 -29.99 -1.98 -10.61
CA ILE A 236 -29.54 -3.37 -10.40
C ILE A 236 -28.82 -3.49 -9.04
N LEU A 237 -27.94 -2.54 -8.72
CA LEU A 237 -27.20 -2.52 -7.47
C LEU A 237 -28.08 -2.28 -6.22
N ARG A 238 -29.33 -1.86 -6.37
CA ARG A 238 -30.24 -1.62 -5.24
C ARG A 238 -30.47 -2.89 -4.40
N LYS A 239 -30.47 -4.07 -5.04
CA LYS A 239 -30.64 -5.35 -4.35
C LYS A 239 -29.53 -5.63 -3.32
N VAL A 240 -28.36 -5.01 -3.48
CA VAL A 240 -27.23 -5.16 -2.54
C VAL A 240 -27.57 -4.67 -1.13
N PHE A 241 -28.52 -3.74 -0.98
CA PHE A 241 -28.94 -3.27 0.34
C PHE A 241 -29.67 -4.34 1.17
N ASP A 242 -30.16 -5.41 0.54
CA ASP A 242 -30.79 -6.55 1.22
C ASP A 242 -29.79 -7.70 1.47
N GLU A 243 -28.53 -7.54 1.06
CA GLU A 243 -27.48 -8.56 1.13
C GLU A 243 -26.56 -8.37 2.36
N SER A 244 -25.48 -9.17 2.43
CA SER A 244 -24.52 -9.15 3.54
C SER A 244 -23.79 -7.81 3.70
N VAL A 245 -23.35 -7.51 4.93
CA VAL A 245 -22.57 -6.30 5.27
C VAL A 245 -21.32 -6.17 4.41
N GLN A 246 -20.64 -7.29 4.13
CA GLN A 246 -19.40 -7.28 3.35
C GLN A 246 -19.62 -6.77 1.92
N MET A 247 -20.75 -7.14 1.30
CA MET A 247 -21.12 -6.62 -0.02
C MET A 247 -21.41 -5.13 0.01
N LYS A 248 -22.07 -4.63 1.07
CA LYS A 248 -22.36 -3.20 1.25
C LYS A 248 -21.08 -2.39 1.47
N GLU A 249 -20.14 -2.89 2.28
CA GLU A 249 -18.84 -2.23 2.46
C GLU A 249 -18.05 -2.14 1.15
N ILE A 250 -18.07 -3.20 0.34
CA ILE A 250 -17.45 -3.20 -0.99
C ILE A 250 -18.17 -2.23 -1.93
N LEU A 251 -19.50 -2.15 -1.87
CA LEU A 251 -20.28 -1.17 -2.62
C LEU A 251 -19.87 0.27 -2.25
N TYR A 252 -19.81 0.58 -0.95
CA TYR A 252 -19.42 1.91 -0.46
C TYR A 252 -17.99 2.30 -0.87
N ASP A 253 -16.99 1.42 -0.64
CA ASP A 253 -15.58 1.69 -1.01
C ASP A 253 -15.41 1.85 -2.53
N THR A 254 -16.03 0.97 -3.32
CA THR A 254 -15.87 1.00 -4.79
C THR A 254 -16.62 2.15 -5.44
N LEU A 255 -17.83 2.49 -4.99
CA LEU A 255 -18.56 3.66 -5.47
C LEU A 255 -17.88 4.97 -5.05
N LEU A 256 -17.31 5.03 -3.84
CA LEU A 256 -16.54 6.20 -3.41
C LEU A 256 -15.37 6.47 -4.36
N ARG A 257 -14.62 5.42 -4.74
CA ARG A 257 -13.54 5.51 -5.74
C ARG A 257 -14.06 5.87 -7.14
N ALA A 258 -15.28 5.46 -7.47
CA ALA A 258 -15.92 5.79 -8.75
C ALA A 258 -16.29 7.28 -8.80
N VAL A 259 -16.92 7.82 -7.75
CA VAL A 259 -17.26 9.24 -7.61
C VAL A 259 -16.01 10.12 -7.61
N ASP A 260 -14.97 9.71 -6.90
CA ASP A 260 -13.71 10.43 -6.85
C ASP A 260 -13.04 10.56 -8.23
N ARG A 261 -13.17 9.54 -9.08
CA ARG A 261 -12.63 9.54 -10.45
C ARG A 261 -13.56 10.23 -11.45
N ASN A 262 -14.88 10.06 -11.28
CA ASN A 262 -15.93 10.59 -12.12
C ASN A 262 -16.90 11.39 -11.25
N VAL A 263 -16.55 12.66 -11.01
CA VAL A 263 -17.31 13.56 -10.13
C VAL A 263 -18.77 13.73 -10.57
N GLN A 264 -19.06 13.61 -11.87
CA GLN A 264 -20.42 13.67 -12.42
C GLN A 264 -21.32 12.51 -11.97
N LEU A 265 -20.75 11.47 -11.35
CA LEU A 265 -21.49 10.36 -10.75
C LEU A 265 -22.07 10.74 -9.37
N ALA A 266 -21.58 11.79 -8.71
CA ALA A 266 -22.02 12.12 -7.34
C ALA A 266 -23.55 12.34 -7.23
N PRO A 267 -24.24 13.09 -8.12
CA PRO A 267 -25.70 13.26 -8.06
C PRO A 267 -26.47 11.93 -8.15
N HIS A 268 -26.03 11.05 -9.04
CA HIS A 268 -26.61 9.73 -9.23
C HIS A 268 -26.50 8.86 -7.98
N VAL A 269 -25.30 8.86 -7.39
CA VAL A 269 -25.00 8.09 -6.19
C VAL A 269 -25.74 8.64 -4.98
N LEU A 270 -25.82 9.96 -4.84
CA LEU A 270 -26.59 10.60 -3.77
C LEU A 270 -28.07 10.25 -3.86
N PHE A 271 -28.67 10.30 -5.05
CA PHE A 271 -30.05 9.88 -5.25
C PHE A 271 -30.25 8.38 -4.95
N PHE A 272 -29.29 7.54 -5.33
CA PHE A 272 -29.33 6.09 -5.08
C PHE A 272 -29.29 5.75 -3.58
N ILE A 273 -28.47 6.45 -2.80
CA ILE A 273 -28.23 6.14 -1.39
C ILE A 273 -29.18 6.88 -0.43
N ASP A 274 -29.83 7.97 -0.85
CA ASP A 274 -30.66 8.84 0.02
C ASP A 274 -31.73 8.06 0.81
N PHE A 275 -32.48 7.18 0.16
CA PHE A 275 -33.49 6.35 0.83
C PHE A 275 -32.86 5.44 1.89
N HIS A 276 -31.77 4.77 1.54
CA HIS A 276 -31.07 3.85 2.44
C HIS A 276 -30.53 4.57 3.67
N PHE A 277 -29.91 5.73 3.47
CA PHE A 277 -29.37 6.55 4.56
C PHE A 277 -30.45 7.08 5.51
N ARG A 278 -31.60 7.50 4.98
CA ARG A 278 -32.71 8.03 5.78
C ARG A 278 -33.43 6.97 6.60
N ASN A 279 -33.48 5.72 6.12
CA ASN A 279 -34.16 4.65 6.86
C ASN A 279 -33.59 4.46 8.27
N TYR A 280 -32.28 4.70 8.43
CA TYR A 280 -31.56 4.54 9.69
C TYR A 280 -31.61 5.75 10.62
N LEU A 281 -32.05 6.91 10.13
CA LEU A 281 -32.02 8.18 10.86
C LEU A 281 -33.46 8.68 11.10
N GLU A 282 -33.90 8.61 12.35
CA GLU A 282 -35.11 9.30 12.79
C GLU A 282 -34.72 10.69 13.29
N VAL A 283 -35.18 11.71 12.57
CA VAL A 283 -34.95 13.11 12.92
C VAL A 283 -36.30 13.77 13.13
N ASP A 284 -36.71 13.86 14.39
CA ASP A 284 -37.76 14.78 14.83
C ASP A 284 -37.10 16.04 15.36
N GLU A 285 -37.77 17.20 15.27
CA GLU A 285 -37.22 18.52 15.67
C GLU A 285 -36.65 18.55 17.11
N LEU A 286 -37.06 17.60 17.96
CA LEU A 286 -36.63 17.45 19.35
C LEU A 286 -35.81 16.17 19.64
N ASN A 287 -35.98 15.10 18.87
CA ASN A 287 -35.38 13.79 19.13
C ASN A 287 -34.52 13.32 17.95
N PHE A 288 -33.26 13.02 18.24
CA PHE A 288 -32.35 12.36 17.29
C PHE A 288 -32.19 10.90 17.73
N ASN A 289 -32.65 9.97 16.90
CA ASN A 289 -32.53 8.54 17.18
C ASN A 289 -31.92 7.82 15.97
N ILE A 290 -30.83 7.09 16.20
CA ILE A 290 -30.29 6.15 15.22
C ILE A 290 -30.95 4.80 15.54
N LYS A 291 -31.60 4.20 14.56
CA LYS A 291 -32.34 2.94 14.77
C LYS A 291 -31.40 1.73 14.92
N PHE A 292 -30.69 1.62 16.03
CA PHE A 292 -29.73 0.55 16.30
C PHE A 292 -30.33 -0.87 16.19
N SER A 293 -31.64 -1.01 16.43
CA SER A 293 -32.40 -2.25 16.26
C SER A 293 -32.51 -2.76 14.83
N GLU A 294 -32.38 -1.88 13.83
CA GLU A 294 -32.36 -2.26 12.41
C GLU A 294 -30.95 -2.68 11.93
N PHE A 295 -29.91 -2.48 12.73
CA PHE A 295 -28.53 -2.82 12.38
C PHE A 295 -28.10 -4.20 12.86
N ILE A 296 -28.53 -4.59 14.05
CA ILE A 296 -28.07 -5.83 14.68
C ILE A 296 -29.29 -6.56 15.22
N THR A 297 -29.58 -7.71 14.62
CA THR A 297 -30.66 -8.57 15.07
C THR A 297 -30.10 -9.89 15.56
N GLU A 298 -30.59 -10.35 16.70
CA GLU A 298 -30.38 -11.72 17.15
C GLU A 298 -31.48 -12.60 16.54
N ARG A 299 -31.11 -13.53 15.65
CA ARG A 299 -32.01 -14.57 15.13
C ARG A 299 -31.41 -15.93 15.46
N ASP A 300 -32.20 -16.81 16.07
CA ASP A 300 -31.82 -18.20 16.38
C ASP A 300 -30.49 -18.33 17.16
N GLY A 301 -30.17 -17.36 18.01
CA GLY A 301 -28.90 -17.32 18.75
C GLY A 301 -27.67 -16.98 17.89
N LYS A 302 -27.86 -16.48 16.66
CA LYS A 302 -26.82 -15.87 15.83
C LYS A 302 -27.05 -14.36 15.77
N ILE A 303 -25.96 -13.62 15.91
CA ILE A 303 -25.96 -12.16 15.77
C ILE A 303 -25.72 -11.86 14.30
N GLU A 304 -26.73 -11.30 13.64
CA GLU A 304 -26.62 -10.84 12.26
C GLU A 304 -26.50 -9.32 12.26
N VAL A 305 -25.36 -8.84 11.74
CA VAL A 305 -25.16 -7.42 11.44
C VAL A 305 -25.69 -7.19 10.02
N TRP A 306 -26.51 -6.16 9.85
CA TRP A 306 -27.15 -5.79 8.59
C TRP A 306 -26.40 -4.71 7.82
N ASP A 307 -25.79 -3.72 8.50
CA ASP A 307 -25.07 -2.63 7.83
C ASP A 307 -23.95 -2.03 8.67
N ASN A 308 -23.00 -1.35 8.00
CA ASN A 308 -21.96 -0.54 8.61
C ASN A 308 -22.28 0.96 8.46
N LEU A 309 -22.98 1.52 9.44
CA LEU A 309 -23.42 2.93 9.41
C LEU A 309 -22.23 3.90 9.35
N GLY A 310 -21.10 3.59 9.98
CA GLY A 310 -19.92 4.44 9.92
C GLY A 310 -19.39 4.60 8.50
N ALA A 311 -19.29 3.50 7.77
CA ALA A 311 -18.90 3.49 6.36
C ALA A 311 -19.93 4.21 5.48
N LEU A 312 -21.23 4.03 5.76
CA LEU A 312 -22.32 4.72 5.07
C LEU A 312 -22.29 6.24 5.30
N ILE A 313 -22.14 6.70 6.55
CA ILE A 313 -22.01 8.13 6.89
C ILE A 313 -20.82 8.74 6.16
N TYR A 314 -19.67 8.05 6.19
CA TYR A 314 -18.47 8.50 5.51
C TYR A 314 -18.70 8.61 3.99
N PHE A 315 -19.32 7.60 3.37
CA PHE A 315 -19.63 7.56 1.95
C PHE A 315 -20.59 8.68 1.50
N VAL A 316 -21.68 8.89 2.25
CA VAL A 316 -22.65 9.96 1.98
C VAL A 316 -21.98 11.32 2.20
N GLY A 317 -21.26 11.49 3.30
CA GLY A 317 -20.51 12.71 3.61
C GLY A 317 -19.49 13.08 2.53
N PHE A 318 -18.71 12.10 2.05
CA PHE A 318 -17.77 12.29 0.94
C PHE A 318 -18.49 12.74 -0.34
N SER A 319 -19.61 12.10 -0.68
CA SER A 319 -20.37 12.40 -1.89
C SER A 319 -21.02 13.79 -1.84
N VAL A 320 -21.56 14.19 -0.68
CA VAL A 320 -22.11 15.54 -0.45
C VAL A 320 -21.02 16.60 -0.58
N VAL A 321 -19.89 16.43 0.11
CA VAL A 321 -18.77 17.38 0.06
C VAL A 321 -18.21 17.49 -1.37
N THR A 322 -18.15 16.38 -2.10
CA THR A 322 -17.70 16.39 -3.49
C THR A 322 -18.70 17.13 -4.39
N SER A 323 -20.00 16.90 -4.21
CA SER A 323 -21.04 17.62 -4.97
C SER A 323 -21.01 19.13 -4.71
N ASP A 324 -20.86 19.54 -3.45
CA ASP A 324 -20.76 20.95 -3.05
C ASP A 324 -19.50 21.62 -3.62
N LYS A 325 -18.34 20.94 -3.57
CA LYS A 325 -17.06 21.47 -4.08
C LYS A 325 -17.05 21.73 -5.58
N TYR A 326 -17.81 20.95 -6.36
CA TYR A 326 -17.88 21.06 -7.82
C TYR A 326 -19.19 21.69 -8.31
N GLU A 327 -20.00 22.25 -7.41
CA GLU A 327 -21.26 22.94 -7.71
C GLU A 327 -22.18 22.15 -8.65
N LEU A 328 -22.36 20.86 -8.37
CA LEU A 328 -23.16 19.97 -9.22
C LEU A 328 -24.67 20.23 -9.07
N PRO A 329 -25.49 19.98 -10.11
CA PRO A 329 -26.94 20.25 -10.13
C PRO A 329 -27.76 19.22 -9.33
N TYR A 330 -27.46 19.06 -8.04
CA TYR A 330 -28.20 18.19 -7.12
C TYR A 330 -28.43 18.90 -5.78
N ASP A 331 -29.65 18.85 -5.24
CA ASP A 331 -29.94 19.49 -3.96
C ASP A 331 -29.40 18.66 -2.78
N THR A 332 -28.20 19.03 -2.31
CA THR A 332 -27.53 18.42 -1.17
C THR A 332 -28.03 18.93 0.18
N LYS A 333 -28.92 19.93 0.22
CA LYS A 333 -29.28 20.64 1.47
C LYS A 333 -29.88 19.72 2.53
N ILE A 334 -30.75 18.78 2.12
CA ILE A 334 -31.43 17.89 3.08
C ILE A 334 -30.42 16.91 3.70
N LEU A 335 -29.61 16.26 2.87
CA LEU A 335 -28.58 15.34 3.33
C LEU A 335 -27.55 16.04 4.21
N ARG A 336 -27.15 17.26 3.85
CA ARG A 336 -26.26 18.08 4.67
C ARG A 336 -26.87 18.42 6.02
N LYS A 337 -28.16 18.81 6.07
CA LYS A 337 -28.86 19.03 7.33
C LYS A 337 -28.85 17.79 8.20
N LEU A 338 -29.13 16.60 7.63
CA LEU A 338 -29.08 15.33 8.37
C LEU A 338 -27.69 15.04 8.94
N LEU A 339 -26.64 15.24 8.15
CA LEU A 339 -25.25 15.12 8.60
C LEU A 339 -24.88 16.15 9.67
N ASP A 340 -25.38 17.38 9.57
CA ASP A 340 -25.15 18.42 10.59
C ASP A 340 -25.90 18.10 11.89
N PHE A 341 -27.11 17.55 11.82
CA PHE A 341 -27.84 17.04 12.98
C PHE A 341 -27.06 15.91 13.66
N LEU A 342 -26.56 14.95 12.89
CA LEU A 342 -25.67 13.88 13.35
C LEU A 342 -24.45 14.43 14.10
N VAL A 343 -23.70 15.36 13.48
CA VAL A 343 -22.50 15.98 14.07
C VAL A 343 -22.82 16.67 15.41
N ASN A 344 -23.97 17.33 15.52
CA ASN A 344 -24.34 18.07 16.73
C ASN A 344 -24.82 17.18 17.88
N ARG A 345 -25.46 16.04 17.57
CA ARG A 345 -26.15 15.21 18.56
C ARG A 345 -25.37 13.98 18.96
N ILE A 346 -24.51 13.44 18.10
CA ILE A 346 -23.82 12.16 18.36
C ILE A 346 -22.92 12.22 19.60
N GLY A 347 -22.34 13.38 19.92
CA GLY A 347 -21.52 13.55 21.13
C GLY A 347 -22.29 13.44 22.45
N ASN A 348 -23.63 13.49 22.41
CA ASN A 348 -24.50 13.36 23.58
C ASN A 348 -25.08 11.95 23.75
N VAL A 349 -24.91 11.07 22.75
CA VAL A 349 -25.41 9.69 22.80
C VAL A 349 -24.42 8.87 23.62
N THR A 350 -24.86 8.32 24.76
CA THR A 350 -24.03 7.45 25.62
C THR A 350 -24.39 5.98 25.42
N PHE A 351 -23.51 5.06 25.81
CA PHE A 351 -23.81 3.62 25.84
C PHE A 351 -25.08 3.28 26.64
N GLU A 352 -25.37 4.05 27.69
CA GLU A 352 -26.60 3.91 28.47
C GLU A 352 -27.85 4.26 27.65
N SER A 353 -27.79 5.34 26.86
CA SER A 353 -28.88 5.73 25.94
C SER A 353 -29.12 4.71 24.81
N LEU A 354 -28.11 3.87 24.53
CA LEU A 354 -28.17 2.79 23.54
C LEU A 354 -28.67 1.46 24.12
N GLY A 355 -29.02 1.41 25.42
CA GLY A 355 -29.43 0.19 26.08
C GLY A 355 -28.29 -0.80 26.36
N ILE A 356 -27.03 -0.38 26.19
CA ILE A 356 -25.84 -1.17 26.55
C ILE A 356 -25.70 -1.11 28.08
N THR A 357 -26.56 -1.86 28.76
CA THR A 357 -26.47 -2.08 30.21
C THR A 357 -25.31 -3.02 30.49
N GLY A 358 -24.61 -2.85 31.63
CA GLY A 358 -23.34 -3.51 31.98
C GLY A 358 -23.32 -5.05 32.04
N ALA A 359 -24.35 -5.74 31.55
CA ALA A 359 -24.31 -7.15 31.23
C ALA A 359 -23.50 -7.36 29.93
N VAL A 360 -22.37 -8.07 30.04
CA VAL A 360 -21.48 -8.36 28.92
C VAL A 360 -22.14 -9.39 28.00
N SER A 361 -22.88 -8.92 26.99
CA SER A 361 -23.46 -9.74 25.93
C SER A 361 -22.70 -9.52 24.61
N PRO A 362 -22.61 -10.55 23.74
CA PRO A 362 -21.94 -10.41 22.44
C PRO A 362 -22.64 -9.39 21.52
N ILE A 363 -23.96 -9.18 21.68
CA ILE A 363 -24.74 -8.16 20.96
C ILE A 363 -24.34 -6.76 21.41
N ASN A 364 -24.18 -6.54 22.71
CA ASN A 364 -23.76 -5.26 23.27
C ASN A 364 -22.36 -4.87 22.77
N ILE A 365 -21.45 -5.84 22.63
CA ILE A 365 -20.12 -5.60 22.03
C ILE A 365 -20.24 -5.24 20.56
N ALA A 366 -21.05 -5.96 19.79
CA ALA A 366 -21.27 -5.66 18.37
C ALA A 366 -21.89 -4.26 18.17
N LEU A 367 -22.89 -3.88 18.98
CA LEU A 367 -23.49 -2.55 18.98
C LEU A 367 -22.48 -1.47 19.34
N ALA A 368 -21.68 -1.70 20.38
CA ALA A 368 -20.63 -0.77 20.79
C ALA A 368 -19.57 -0.58 19.69
N THR A 369 -19.16 -1.64 19.00
CA THR A 369 -18.22 -1.55 17.85
C THR A 369 -18.81 -0.73 16.71
N HIS A 370 -20.06 -0.95 16.32
CA HIS A 370 -20.69 -0.19 15.24
C HIS A 370 -20.95 1.27 15.63
N PHE A 371 -21.20 1.56 16.90
CA PHE A 371 -21.27 2.93 17.38
C PHE A 371 -19.93 3.66 17.27
N ILE A 372 -18.83 2.99 17.62
CA ILE A 372 -17.47 3.52 17.44
C ILE A 372 -17.22 3.84 15.95
N TYR A 373 -17.64 2.97 15.03
CA TYR A 373 -17.61 3.24 13.60
C TYR A 373 -18.42 4.46 13.17
N CYS A 374 -19.59 4.69 13.77
CA CYS A 374 -20.38 5.90 13.52
C CYS A 374 -19.59 7.15 13.93
N LEU A 375 -18.94 7.13 15.09
CA LEU A 375 -18.10 8.25 15.55
C LEU A 375 -16.94 8.50 14.58
N GLU A 376 -16.25 7.46 14.11
CA GLU A 376 -15.19 7.57 13.10
C GLU A 376 -15.69 8.18 11.79
N GLY A 377 -16.84 7.71 11.28
CA GLY A 377 -17.46 8.23 10.06
C GLY A 377 -17.86 9.71 10.17
N VAL A 378 -18.40 10.12 11.32
CA VAL A 378 -18.74 11.53 11.59
C VAL A 378 -17.48 12.39 11.70
N MET A 379 -16.43 11.91 12.39
CA MET A 379 -15.13 12.62 12.44
C MET A 379 -14.55 12.82 11.05
N ALA A 380 -14.62 11.80 10.20
CA ALA A 380 -14.17 11.89 8.81
C ALA A 380 -14.99 12.90 8.00
N TYR A 381 -16.32 12.90 8.13
CA TYR A 381 -17.17 13.93 7.50
C TYR A 381 -16.80 15.35 7.96
N CYS A 382 -16.61 15.57 9.26
CA CYS A 382 -16.18 16.87 9.79
C CYS A 382 -14.86 17.34 9.17
N ALA A 383 -13.88 16.44 9.05
CA ALA A 383 -12.60 16.72 8.40
C ALA A 383 -12.75 16.99 6.89
N LEU A 384 -13.70 16.30 6.24
CA LEU A 384 -13.97 16.48 4.83
C LEU A 384 -14.67 17.81 4.52
N ALA A 385 -15.61 18.22 5.37
CA ALA A 385 -16.46 19.41 5.25
C ALA A 385 -15.86 20.67 5.92
N ALA A 386 -14.71 20.55 6.58
CA ALA A 386 -14.02 21.67 7.21
C ALA A 386 -13.62 22.74 6.18
N THR A 387 -14.03 23.98 6.45
CA THR A 387 -13.65 25.20 5.73
C THR A 387 -13.30 26.26 6.79
N PRO A 388 -12.58 27.35 6.43
CA PRO A 388 -12.06 28.27 7.44
C PRO A 388 -13.16 29.02 8.22
N ALA A 389 -14.39 29.05 7.68
CA ALA A 389 -15.56 29.65 8.33
C ALA A 389 -16.35 28.66 9.22
N ASN A 390 -16.12 27.35 9.09
CA ASN A 390 -16.96 26.33 9.72
C ASN A 390 -16.42 25.88 11.09
N GLN A 391 -17.33 25.65 12.04
CA GLN A 391 -17.04 25.14 13.39
C GLN A 391 -16.90 23.59 13.46
N TYR A 392 -16.70 22.90 12.33
CA TYR A 392 -16.60 21.43 12.34
C TYR A 392 -15.36 20.92 13.06
N LEU A 393 -14.25 21.67 13.03
CA LEU A 393 -13.00 21.31 13.69
C LEU A 393 -13.15 21.25 15.22
N ASP A 394 -13.80 22.22 15.84
CA ASP A 394 -14.02 22.23 17.30
C ASP A 394 -14.83 21.03 17.79
N LYS A 395 -15.74 20.55 16.95
CA LYS A 395 -16.60 19.40 17.26
C LYS A 395 -15.82 18.09 17.20
N ILE A 396 -14.76 18.01 16.40
CA ILE A 396 -13.92 16.80 16.33
C ILE A 396 -13.30 16.49 17.69
N SER A 397 -12.78 17.48 18.41
CA SER A 397 -12.20 17.24 19.74
C SER A 397 -13.22 16.64 20.71
N LYS A 398 -14.45 17.19 20.75
CA LYS A 398 -15.52 16.66 21.61
C LYS A 398 -15.95 15.24 21.22
N ILE A 399 -16.07 14.97 19.92
CA ILE A 399 -16.43 13.64 19.40
C ILE A 399 -15.30 12.64 19.69
N PHE A 400 -14.05 13.07 19.59
CA PHE A 400 -12.89 12.23 19.86
C PHE A 400 -12.80 11.86 21.35
N ASP A 401 -13.01 12.82 22.26
CA ASP A 401 -13.03 12.53 23.71
C ASP A 401 -14.13 11.50 24.05
N HIS A 402 -15.27 11.56 23.34
CA HIS A 402 -16.34 10.60 23.47
C HIS A 402 -15.98 9.22 22.88
N TYR A 403 -15.37 9.20 21.70
CA TYR A 403 -14.83 8.00 21.05
C TYR A 403 -13.81 7.28 21.94
N GLU A 404 -12.94 8.03 22.61
CA GLU A 404 -11.90 7.46 23.45
C GLU A 404 -12.48 6.79 24.71
N LYS A 405 -13.48 7.43 25.34
CA LYS A 405 -14.27 6.84 26.44
C LYS A 405 -15.00 5.56 26.01
N CYS A 406 -15.65 5.58 24.85
CA CYS A 406 -16.36 4.43 24.28
C CYS A 406 -15.39 3.28 23.95
N THR A 407 -14.19 3.60 23.46
CA THR A 407 -13.17 2.61 23.12
C THR A 407 -12.57 1.96 24.37
N LYS A 408 -12.32 2.74 25.43
CA LYS A 408 -11.86 2.23 26.73
C LYS A 408 -12.88 1.27 27.35
N THR A 409 -14.14 1.70 27.44
CA THR A 409 -15.24 0.87 27.95
C THR A 409 -15.48 -0.40 27.13
N LEU A 410 -15.35 -0.35 25.79
CA LEU A 410 -15.41 -1.55 24.95
C LEU A 410 -14.28 -2.54 25.24
N LYS A 411 -13.04 -2.06 25.44
CA LYS A 411 -11.91 -2.91 25.82
C LYS A 411 -12.16 -3.60 27.17
N ASP A 412 -12.69 -2.86 28.14
CA ASP A 412 -13.01 -3.41 29.47
C ASP A 412 -14.11 -4.48 29.41
N MET A 413 -15.20 -4.21 28.65
CA MET A 413 -16.27 -5.19 28.41
C MET A 413 -15.72 -6.48 27.80
N TRP A 414 -14.80 -6.35 26.85
CA TRP A 414 -14.20 -7.50 26.18
C TRP A 414 -13.24 -8.29 27.09
N GLU A 415 -12.39 -7.62 27.87
CA GLU A 415 -11.53 -8.30 28.83
C GLU A 415 -12.34 -9.09 29.87
N ASN A 416 -13.47 -8.53 30.30
CA ASN A 416 -14.39 -9.19 31.21
C ASN A 416 -15.04 -10.43 30.56
N LEU A 417 -15.39 -10.37 29.27
CA LEU A 417 -15.87 -11.54 28.52
C LEU A 417 -14.80 -12.65 28.43
N LYS A 418 -13.54 -12.28 28.17
CA LYS A 418 -12.42 -13.24 28.16
C LYS A 418 -12.18 -13.88 29.52
N LYS A 419 -12.23 -13.10 30.60
CA LYS A 419 -12.08 -13.60 31.97
C LYS A 419 -13.25 -14.52 32.37
N ALA A 420 -14.46 -14.26 31.89
CA ALA A 420 -15.64 -15.11 32.12
C ALA A 420 -15.55 -16.45 31.38
N THR A 421 -14.99 -16.49 30.18
CA THR A 421 -14.80 -17.71 29.38
C THR A 421 -13.57 -18.53 29.80
N GLY A 422 -12.58 -17.91 30.47
CA GLY A 422 -11.31 -18.54 30.87
C GLY A 422 -11.27 -19.29 32.21
N LYS A 423 -12.30 -19.20 33.08
CA LYS A 423 -12.30 -19.92 34.37
C LYS A 423 -12.80 -21.36 34.24
N LYS A 424 -11.87 -22.31 34.12
CA LYS A 424 -12.13 -23.74 34.38
C LYS A 424 -12.46 -23.93 35.87
N GLY A 425 -13.70 -24.29 36.17
CA GLY A 425 -14.06 -24.96 37.43
C GLY A 425 -14.87 -24.15 38.46
N LYS A 426 -16.17 -23.94 38.20
CA LYS A 426 -17.28 -24.18 39.14
C LYS A 426 -18.61 -23.96 38.42
N LYS A 427 -19.57 -24.85 38.67
CA LYS A 427 -20.85 -24.98 37.96
C LYS A 427 -21.67 -23.68 38.02
N LEU A 428 -21.90 -23.06 36.86
CA LEU A 428 -23.16 -22.40 36.55
C LEU A 428 -23.77 -23.17 35.39
N ASN A 429 -24.95 -23.74 35.61
CA ASN A 429 -25.77 -24.37 34.59
C ASN A 429 -26.37 -23.27 33.72
N LEU A 430 -25.89 -23.14 32.49
CA LEU A 430 -26.64 -22.80 31.26
C LEU A 430 -25.64 -22.80 30.07
N THR A 431 -25.86 -23.75 29.16
CA THR A 431 -25.43 -23.77 27.74
C THR A 431 -23.95 -23.42 27.41
N LYS A 432 -23.02 -24.30 27.79
CA LYS A 432 -21.61 -24.25 27.32
C LYS A 432 -21.38 -24.67 25.86
N THR A 433 -22.40 -25.19 25.17
CA THR A 433 -22.29 -25.66 23.78
C THR A 433 -22.77 -24.65 22.74
N ALA A 434 -23.41 -23.55 23.15
CA ALA A 434 -23.84 -22.48 22.24
C ALA A 434 -22.75 -21.43 22.05
N ILE A 435 -22.07 -21.01 23.12
CA ILE A 435 -21.14 -19.88 23.12
C ILE A 435 -19.84 -20.17 22.35
N ALA A 436 -19.32 -21.41 22.42
CA ALA A 436 -18.09 -21.79 21.72
C ALA A 436 -18.29 -21.91 20.19
N THR A 437 -19.49 -22.31 19.75
CA THR A 437 -19.84 -22.48 18.34
C THR A 437 -20.38 -21.17 17.72
N GLN A 438 -20.96 -20.28 18.54
CA GLN A 438 -21.39 -18.93 18.13
C GLN A 438 -20.21 -17.99 17.83
N MET A 439 -19.01 -18.26 18.36
CA MET A 439 -17.82 -17.42 18.14
C MET A 439 -17.02 -17.76 16.87
N THR A 440 -17.33 -18.85 16.17
CA THR A 440 -16.54 -19.33 15.02
C THR A 440 -17.19 -19.12 13.65
N GLN A 441 -18.40 -18.54 13.58
CA GLN A 441 -19.10 -18.28 12.31
C GLN A 441 -19.66 -16.86 12.19
N LEU A 442 -18.99 -15.87 12.82
CA LEU A 442 -19.12 -14.48 12.41
C LEU A 442 -18.10 -14.22 11.29
N PRO A 443 -18.53 -13.98 10.05
CA PRO A 443 -17.60 -13.59 9.01
C PRO A 443 -17.16 -12.15 9.32
N GLN A 444 -16.03 -12.02 10.03
CA GLN A 444 -15.35 -10.81 10.55
C GLN A 444 -15.39 -10.54 12.08
N PHE A 445 -15.56 -11.56 12.95
CA PHE A 445 -15.23 -11.37 14.37
C PHE A 445 -14.12 -12.34 14.83
N THR A 446 -12.87 -12.02 14.50
CA THR A 446 -11.71 -12.56 15.23
C THR A 446 -11.54 -11.77 16.53
N PRO A 447 -11.69 -12.38 17.72
CA PRO A 447 -11.57 -11.67 18.99
C PRO A 447 -10.09 -11.37 19.28
N GLY A 448 -9.58 -10.24 18.77
CA GLY A 448 -8.16 -9.89 18.96
C GLY A 448 -7.60 -8.60 18.38
N LYS A 449 -8.33 -7.79 17.58
CA LYS A 449 -7.87 -6.44 17.20
C LYS A 449 -9.05 -5.47 17.16
N PRO A 450 -8.91 -4.22 17.67
CA PRO A 450 -9.80 -3.16 17.24
C PRO A 450 -9.74 -3.13 15.70
N THR A 451 -10.88 -3.44 15.13
CA THR A 451 -11.12 -3.68 13.73
C THR A 451 -10.93 -2.38 12.94
N THR A 452 -10.26 -2.49 11.80
CA THR A 452 -10.08 -1.51 10.71
C THR A 452 -10.81 -0.18 10.90
N ASN A 453 -10.05 0.87 11.19
CA ASN A 453 -10.55 2.25 11.20
C ASN A 453 -11.16 2.61 9.82
N ILE A 454 -12.26 3.36 9.82
CA ILE A 454 -13.02 3.71 8.60
C ILE A 454 -12.36 4.83 7.80
N TRP A 455 -11.43 5.58 8.39
CA TRP A 455 -10.77 6.71 7.73
C TRP A 455 -9.98 6.25 6.52
N ASP A 456 -10.30 6.85 5.38
CA ASP A 456 -9.50 6.69 4.18
C ASP A 456 -8.22 7.51 4.29
N PHE A 457 -7.29 7.24 3.37
CA PHE A 457 -6.01 7.94 3.36
C PHE A 457 -6.13 9.44 3.14
N ALA A 458 -7.13 9.90 2.38
CA ALA A 458 -7.33 11.33 2.16
C ALA A 458 -7.80 12.04 3.44
N THR A 459 -8.59 11.37 4.27
CA THR A 459 -8.99 11.90 5.59
C THR A 459 -7.79 11.95 6.53
N LEU A 460 -6.95 10.91 6.54
CA LEU A 460 -5.70 10.88 7.33
C LEU A 460 -4.73 11.99 6.93
N GLU A 461 -4.51 12.18 5.62
CA GLU A 461 -3.69 13.27 5.10
C GLU A 461 -4.22 14.63 5.58
N ARG A 462 -5.54 14.86 5.51
CA ARG A 462 -6.15 16.10 6.02
C ARG A 462 -5.93 16.30 7.51
N PHE A 463 -6.05 15.25 8.33
CA PHE A 463 -5.73 15.35 9.75
C PHE A 463 -4.27 15.72 9.98
N LEU A 464 -3.32 15.12 9.24
CA LEU A 464 -1.90 15.49 9.32
C LEU A 464 -1.65 16.96 8.94
N ILE A 465 -2.31 17.45 7.89
CA ILE A 465 -2.25 18.86 7.49
C ILE A 465 -2.77 19.77 8.61
N VAL A 466 -3.94 19.45 9.17
CA VAL A 466 -4.54 20.24 10.27
C VAL A 466 -3.61 20.28 11.49
N ILE A 467 -3.03 19.14 11.86
CA ILE A 467 -2.16 19.02 13.03
C ILE A 467 -0.85 19.79 12.83
N TYR A 468 -0.17 19.65 11.69
CA TYR A 468 1.22 20.11 11.55
C TYR A 468 1.42 21.39 10.72
N GLU A 469 0.61 21.64 9.68
CA GLU A 469 0.85 22.77 8.77
C GLU A 469 0.35 24.11 9.33
N LYS A 470 1.23 25.12 9.38
CA LYS A 470 0.88 26.46 9.91
C LYS A 470 -0.10 27.23 9.01
N ALA A 471 0.01 27.07 7.70
CA ALA A 471 -0.84 27.72 6.71
C ALA A 471 -1.97 26.76 6.31
N ASN A 472 -3.03 26.71 7.11
CA ASN A 472 -4.12 25.78 6.87
C ASN A 472 -5.30 26.48 6.18
N ILE A 473 -5.78 25.89 5.07
CA ILE A 473 -6.97 26.36 4.34
C ILE A 473 -8.26 25.87 5.04
N TYR A 474 -8.17 24.86 5.91
CA TYR A 474 -9.32 24.12 6.44
C TYR A 474 -9.90 24.69 7.75
N GLY A 475 -9.26 25.69 8.39
CA GLY A 475 -9.72 26.22 9.68
C GLY A 475 -9.13 27.56 10.07
N SER A 476 -9.82 28.30 10.94
CA SER A 476 -9.25 29.48 11.62
C SER A 476 -8.21 29.05 12.65
N THR A 477 -7.28 29.97 13.00
CA THR A 477 -6.18 29.67 13.93
C THR A 477 -6.64 29.23 15.33
N GLN A 478 -7.80 29.70 15.78
CA GLN A 478 -8.37 29.33 17.09
C GLN A 478 -8.88 27.88 17.10
N HIS A 479 -9.68 27.49 16.10
CA HIS A 479 -10.26 26.15 16.01
C HIS A 479 -9.19 25.05 15.81
N ILE A 480 -8.10 25.40 15.13
CA ILE A 480 -6.98 24.48 14.90
C ILE A 480 -6.18 24.22 16.19
N ASN A 481 -6.02 25.23 17.06
CA ASN A 481 -5.24 25.09 18.28
C ASN A 481 -5.90 24.09 19.25
N SER A 482 -7.23 24.08 19.35
CA SER A 482 -7.96 23.11 20.18
C SER A 482 -7.75 21.65 19.77
N ILE A 483 -7.47 21.39 18.49
CA ILE A 483 -7.10 20.04 18.01
C ILE A 483 -5.61 19.79 18.27
N ARG A 484 -4.75 20.78 18.04
CA ARG A 484 -3.29 20.66 18.21
C ARG A 484 -2.84 20.40 19.65
N GLU A 485 -3.62 20.87 20.61
CA GLU A 485 -3.34 20.68 22.04
C GLU A 485 -3.77 19.27 22.51
N ASN A 486 -4.60 18.55 21.75
CA ASN A 486 -5.05 17.20 22.11
C ASN A 486 -3.99 16.14 21.77
N ARG A 487 -3.20 15.77 22.77
CA ARG A 487 -2.16 14.72 22.69
C ARG A 487 -2.70 13.36 22.23
N GLU A 488 -3.82 12.91 22.78
CA GLU A 488 -4.38 11.58 22.48
C GLU A 488 -4.84 11.51 21.03
N PHE A 489 -5.42 12.60 20.51
CA PHE A 489 -5.81 12.71 19.10
C PHE A 489 -4.60 12.62 18.17
N HIS A 490 -3.50 13.32 18.48
CA HIS A 490 -2.26 13.25 17.70
C HIS A 490 -1.72 11.82 17.62
N CYS A 491 -1.57 11.15 18.77
CA CYS A 491 -1.08 9.77 18.82
C CYS A 491 -2.01 8.81 18.06
N HIS A 492 -3.33 9.03 18.13
CA HIS A 492 -4.30 8.20 17.42
C HIS A 492 -4.19 8.33 15.90
N VAL A 493 -4.14 9.57 15.37
CA VAL A 493 -3.99 9.83 13.93
C VAL A 493 -2.69 9.24 13.38
N LEU A 494 -1.57 9.42 14.10
CA LEU A 494 -0.28 8.84 13.69
C LEU A 494 -0.30 7.31 13.69
N ARG A 495 -0.89 6.69 14.71
CA ARG A 495 -1.00 5.24 14.82
C ARG A 495 -1.80 4.64 13.66
N ILE A 496 -2.95 5.24 13.34
CA ILE A 496 -3.78 4.79 12.22
C ILE A 496 -3.06 5.04 10.90
N THR A 497 -2.38 6.18 10.75
CA THR A 497 -1.59 6.47 9.54
C THR A 497 -0.52 5.40 9.33
N ARG A 498 0.25 5.04 10.37
CA ARG A 498 1.25 3.97 10.30
C ARG A 498 0.62 2.64 9.90
N ASP A 499 -0.46 2.24 10.56
CA ASP A 499 -1.10 0.94 10.34
C ASP A 499 -1.71 0.87 8.93
N PHE A 500 -2.38 1.93 8.49
CA PHE A 500 -2.96 2.04 7.15
C PHE A 500 -1.90 1.97 6.05
N ILE A 501 -0.75 2.66 6.22
CA ILE A 501 0.35 2.63 5.25
C ILE A 501 1.03 1.25 5.23
N LYS A 502 1.19 0.60 6.39
CA LYS A 502 1.73 -0.76 6.47
C LYS A 502 0.88 -1.75 5.69
N ASP A 503 -0.42 -1.57 5.74
CA ASP A 503 -1.39 -2.42 5.05
C ASP A 503 -1.41 -2.23 3.52
N PHE A 504 -0.70 -1.25 2.94
CA PHE A 504 -0.65 -1.07 1.47
C PHE A 504 -0.12 -2.31 0.77
N SER A 505 0.87 -2.96 1.38
CA SER A 505 1.50 -4.18 0.85
C SER A 505 0.61 -5.43 0.99
N SER A 506 -0.34 -5.42 1.93
CA SER A 506 -1.25 -6.53 2.21
C SER A 506 -2.62 -6.37 1.55
N GLN A 507 -2.90 -5.22 0.92
CA GLN A 507 -4.15 -5.00 0.18
C GLN A 507 -4.28 -5.97 -1.00
N PRO A 508 -5.51 -6.41 -1.33
CA PRO A 508 -5.72 -7.32 -2.43
C PRO A 508 -5.41 -6.66 -3.78
N GLU A 509 -4.85 -7.45 -4.70
CA GLU A 509 -4.31 -6.98 -5.99
C GLU A 509 -5.33 -6.21 -6.84
N TYR A 510 -6.62 -6.57 -6.77
CA TYR A 510 -7.69 -5.91 -7.52
C TYR A 510 -7.87 -4.42 -7.16
N LYS A 511 -7.33 -3.95 -6.02
CA LYS A 511 -7.35 -2.53 -5.63
C LYS A 511 -6.31 -1.69 -6.40
N HIS A 512 -5.36 -2.32 -7.11
CA HIS A 512 -4.35 -1.65 -7.95
C HIS A 512 -3.58 -0.53 -7.22
N VAL A 513 -3.21 -0.78 -5.96
CA VAL A 513 -2.54 0.22 -5.12
C VAL A 513 -1.24 0.72 -5.78
N SER A 514 -0.42 -0.18 -6.30
CA SER A 514 0.86 0.13 -6.99
C SER A 514 0.74 1.08 -8.19
N HIS A 515 -0.39 1.06 -8.89
CA HIS A 515 -0.63 1.89 -10.07
C HIS A 515 -1.43 3.16 -9.77
N SER A 516 -1.97 3.30 -8.56
CA SER A 516 -2.81 4.44 -8.19
C SER A 516 -1.97 5.71 -8.03
N ARG A 517 -2.12 6.65 -8.98
CA ARG A 517 -1.49 7.97 -8.89
C ARG A 517 -1.97 8.75 -7.67
N ARG A 518 -3.24 8.64 -7.30
CA ARG A 518 -3.81 9.36 -6.14
C ARG A 518 -3.16 8.90 -4.84
N LEU A 519 -3.16 7.58 -4.57
CA LEU A 519 -2.57 7.04 -3.35
C LEU A 519 -1.07 7.36 -3.25
N PHE A 520 -0.37 7.33 -4.38
CA PHE A 520 1.02 7.78 -4.44
C PHE A 520 1.19 9.26 -4.06
N MET A 521 0.36 10.16 -4.59
CA MET A 521 0.41 11.59 -4.23
C MET A 521 0.10 11.84 -2.75
N LEU A 522 -0.91 11.15 -2.19
CA LEU A 522 -1.24 11.21 -0.77
C LEU A 522 -0.08 10.71 0.10
N LEU A 523 0.65 9.68 -0.36
CA LEU A 523 1.82 9.15 0.33
C LEU A 523 2.96 10.17 0.32
N CYS A 524 3.23 10.79 -0.83
CA CYS A 524 4.23 11.86 -0.95
C CYS A 524 3.92 13.03 -0.02
N SER A 525 2.66 13.49 -0.02
CA SER A 525 2.19 14.60 0.82
C SER A 525 2.34 14.29 2.31
N SER A 526 1.81 13.14 2.76
CA SER A 526 1.92 12.70 4.15
C SER A 526 3.39 12.53 4.58
N SER A 527 4.23 11.98 3.72
CA SER A 527 5.66 11.77 4.00
C SER A 527 6.42 13.09 4.14
N LYS A 528 6.10 14.09 3.32
CA LYS A 528 6.67 15.43 3.42
C LYS A 528 6.32 16.08 4.76
N ILE A 529 5.06 16.03 5.17
CA ILE A 529 4.60 16.58 6.45
C ILE A 529 5.33 15.89 7.62
N LEU A 530 5.37 14.55 7.61
CA LEU A 530 6.06 13.77 8.64
C LEU A 530 7.56 14.08 8.69
N PHE A 531 8.22 14.24 7.54
CA PHE A 531 9.64 14.59 7.50
C PHE A 531 9.93 16.01 8.04
N GLU A 532 9.18 17.01 7.58
CA GLU A 532 9.39 18.41 7.96
C GLU A 532 9.02 18.71 9.42
N HIS A 533 7.99 18.04 9.94
CA HIS A 533 7.44 18.35 11.26
C HIS A 533 7.74 17.29 12.31
N CYS A 534 7.83 16.00 11.99
CA CYS A 534 8.13 14.96 12.99
C CYS A 534 9.62 14.61 13.04
N VAL A 535 10.28 14.44 11.89
CA VAL A 535 11.71 14.07 11.85
C VAL A 535 12.60 15.27 12.14
N LYS A 536 12.50 16.36 11.35
CA LYS A 536 13.37 17.55 11.54
C LYS A 536 13.18 18.26 12.89
N LYS A 537 12.00 18.14 13.51
CA LYS A 537 11.67 18.78 14.79
C LYS A 537 11.47 17.76 15.92
N LEU A 538 12.13 16.61 15.83
CA LEU A 538 12.02 15.52 16.78
C LEU A 538 12.27 15.97 18.24
N ILE A 539 13.44 16.59 18.49
CA ILE A 539 13.84 17.04 19.83
C ILE A 539 12.84 18.06 20.41
N PRO A 540 12.46 19.14 19.70
CA PRO A 540 11.43 20.06 20.18
C PRO A 540 10.09 19.42 20.53
N ILE A 541 9.66 18.37 19.82
CA ILE A 541 8.39 17.68 20.12
C ILE A 541 8.52 16.84 21.38
N MET A 542 9.65 16.15 21.56
CA MET A 542 9.92 15.37 22.76
C MET A 542 9.99 16.25 24.01
N GLU A 543 10.63 17.42 23.92
CA GLU A 543 10.77 18.33 25.07
C GLU A 543 9.48 19.08 25.42
N ARG A 544 8.69 19.47 24.41
CA ARG A 544 7.59 20.44 24.60
C ARG A 544 6.20 19.85 24.51
N PHE A 545 6.02 18.65 23.97
CA PHE A 545 4.71 18.07 23.71
C PHE A 545 4.58 16.65 24.25
N ASP A 546 5.15 15.68 23.56
CA ASP A 546 5.02 14.27 23.94
C ASP A 546 6.05 13.38 23.24
N VAL A 547 6.62 12.46 24.02
CA VAL A 547 7.55 11.42 23.57
C VAL A 547 6.84 10.34 22.73
N GLU A 548 5.60 9.96 23.05
CA GLU A 548 4.87 8.95 22.27
C GLU A 548 4.52 9.47 20.87
N ALA A 549 4.00 10.70 20.77
CA ALA A 549 3.74 11.35 19.48
C ALA A 549 5.00 11.48 18.62
N ALA A 550 6.15 11.84 19.23
CA ALA A 550 7.44 11.90 18.56
C ALA A 550 7.85 10.54 17.97
N MET A 551 7.79 9.48 18.78
CA MET A 551 8.11 8.12 18.35
C MET A 551 7.20 7.65 17.21
N LEU A 552 5.88 7.81 17.35
CA LEU A 552 4.90 7.41 16.32
C LEU A 552 5.07 8.21 15.03
N GLY A 553 5.48 9.48 15.11
CA GLY A 553 5.76 10.31 13.94
C GLY A 553 6.94 9.78 13.12
N VAL A 554 8.04 9.42 13.79
CA VAL A 554 9.22 8.82 13.14
C VAL A 554 8.90 7.42 12.61
N GLU A 555 8.13 6.63 13.36
CA GLU A 555 7.70 5.29 12.92
C GLU A 555 6.80 5.35 11.67
N SER A 556 5.89 6.32 11.63
CA SER A 556 5.02 6.56 10.47
C SER A 556 5.85 6.95 9.25
N PHE A 557 6.87 7.79 9.41
CA PHE A 557 7.79 8.15 8.32
C PHE A 557 8.60 6.94 7.83
N LYS A 558 9.13 6.10 8.74
CA LYS A 558 9.77 4.83 8.38
C LYS A 558 8.84 3.95 7.53
N GLN A 559 7.59 3.82 7.93
CA GLN A 559 6.62 3.01 7.19
C GLN A 559 6.30 3.59 5.80
N CYS A 560 6.28 4.93 5.66
CA CYS A 560 6.18 5.58 4.36
C CYS A 560 7.36 5.22 3.44
N LEU A 561 8.58 5.26 3.98
CA LEU A 561 9.80 4.90 3.27
C LEU A 561 9.80 3.44 2.78
N ILE A 562 9.45 2.49 3.65
CA ILE A 562 9.33 1.07 3.32
C ILE A 562 8.28 0.84 2.22
N THR A 563 7.15 1.53 2.32
CA THR A 563 6.04 1.39 1.36
C THR A 563 6.39 2.00 0.01
N ALA A 564 7.12 3.11 -0.02
CA ALA A 564 7.61 3.73 -1.25
C ALA A 564 8.58 2.80 -1.99
N ASP A 565 9.49 2.12 -1.28
CA ASP A 565 10.41 1.15 -1.88
C ASP A 565 9.69 -0.12 -2.36
N SER A 566 8.87 -0.74 -1.51
CA SER A 566 8.22 -2.02 -1.82
C SER A 566 7.11 -1.91 -2.89
N VAL A 567 6.23 -0.91 -2.79
CA VAL A 567 5.04 -0.79 -3.66
C VAL A 567 5.29 0.13 -4.86
N TYR A 568 6.08 1.19 -4.69
CA TYR A 568 6.29 2.24 -5.69
C TYR A 568 7.74 2.35 -6.19
N LYS A 569 8.50 1.26 -6.18
CA LYS A 569 9.93 1.20 -6.58
C LYS A 569 10.29 2.02 -7.83
N ARG A 570 9.46 1.94 -8.88
CA ARG A 570 9.67 2.68 -10.16
C ARG A 570 9.54 4.21 -10.02
N LYS A 571 8.82 4.70 -9.01
CA LYS A 571 8.55 6.11 -8.72
C LYS A 571 9.27 6.62 -7.47
N LEU A 572 10.18 5.83 -6.90
CA LEU A 572 10.94 6.20 -5.70
C LEU A 572 11.67 7.54 -5.88
N SER A 573 12.20 7.80 -7.08
CA SER A 573 12.85 9.09 -7.41
C SER A 573 11.91 10.28 -7.32
N GLU A 574 10.67 10.11 -7.76
CA GLU A 574 9.63 11.14 -7.69
C GLU A 574 9.22 11.36 -6.23
N PHE A 575 9.03 10.28 -5.49
CA PHE A 575 8.72 10.31 -4.05
C PHE A 575 9.78 11.08 -3.24
N LEU A 576 11.06 10.77 -3.42
CA LEU A 576 12.15 11.41 -2.67
C LEU A 576 12.24 12.92 -2.96
N ARG A 577 11.97 13.34 -4.20
CA ARG A 577 11.90 14.77 -4.57
C ARG A 577 10.78 15.51 -3.83
N PHE A 578 9.62 14.86 -3.65
CA PHE A 578 8.52 15.45 -2.88
C PHE A 578 8.87 15.61 -1.40
N VAL A 579 9.58 14.64 -0.81
CA VAL A 579 9.97 14.69 0.61
C VAL A 579 11.01 15.77 0.88
N THR A 580 11.99 15.96 -0.02
CA THR A 580 13.07 16.96 0.18
C THR A 580 12.72 18.35 -0.34
N ASN A 581 11.65 18.52 -1.12
CA ASN A 581 11.32 19.73 -1.89
C ASN A 581 12.45 20.21 -2.83
N GLN A 582 13.33 19.30 -3.28
CA GLN A 582 14.47 19.65 -4.12
C GLN A 582 14.48 18.84 -5.43
N ASN A 583 14.71 19.55 -6.55
CA ASN A 583 14.83 18.95 -7.89
C ASN A 583 16.24 18.39 -8.13
N GLN A 584 16.74 17.60 -7.18
CA GLN A 584 18.07 16.99 -7.24
C GLN A 584 18.00 15.53 -7.69
N SER A 585 19.18 14.92 -7.92
CA SER A 585 19.29 13.50 -8.23
C SER A 585 18.89 12.62 -7.04
N ILE A 586 18.63 11.32 -7.27
CA ILE A 586 18.23 10.38 -6.21
C ILE A 586 19.26 10.36 -5.07
N PRO A 587 20.58 10.21 -5.32
CA PRO A 587 21.58 10.14 -4.25
C PRO A 587 21.68 11.42 -3.43
N GLU A 588 21.55 12.59 -4.06
CA GLU A 588 21.59 13.89 -3.37
C GLU A 588 20.37 14.06 -2.43
N ASN A 589 19.17 13.72 -2.91
CA ASN A 589 17.95 13.73 -2.08
C ASN A 589 18.04 12.73 -0.92
N VAL A 590 18.59 11.53 -1.18
CA VAL A 590 18.88 10.55 -0.13
C VAL A 590 19.88 11.13 0.87
N GLY A 591 20.94 11.78 0.39
CA GLY A 591 21.97 12.41 1.23
C GLY A 591 21.43 13.47 2.19
N ILE A 592 20.42 14.25 1.80
CA ILE A 592 19.77 15.24 2.69
C ILE A 592 19.04 14.54 3.84
N ILE A 593 18.28 13.49 3.53
CA ILE A 593 17.52 12.74 4.54
C ILE A 593 18.49 12.00 5.45
N VAL A 594 19.50 11.34 4.88
CA VAL A 594 20.58 10.65 5.59
C VAL A 594 21.28 11.59 6.58
N LYS A 595 21.78 12.74 6.13
CA LYS A 595 22.44 13.71 7.04
C LYS A 595 21.54 14.14 8.19
N THR A 596 20.26 14.39 7.90
CA THR A 596 19.29 14.77 8.95
C THR A 596 19.13 13.65 9.98
N VAL A 597 19.05 12.39 9.53
CA VAL A 597 18.88 11.22 10.42
C VAL A 597 20.18 10.90 11.18
N GLU A 598 21.35 11.03 10.53
CA GLU A 598 22.67 10.88 11.15
C GLU A 598 22.89 11.89 12.28
N GLU A 599 22.57 13.17 12.05
CA GLU A 599 22.65 14.23 13.07
C GLU A 599 21.72 13.94 14.25
N LEU A 600 20.50 13.43 14.00
CA LEU A 600 19.57 13.07 15.06
C LEU A 600 20.05 11.86 15.86
N LEU A 601 20.64 10.85 15.22
CA LEU A 601 21.21 9.69 15.90
C LEU A 601 22.39 10.06 16.82
N LEU A 602 23.26 10.97 16.37
CA LEU A 602 24.34 11.48 17.21
C LEU A 602 23.78 12.21 18.44
N LYS A 603 22.79 13.10 18.25
CA LYS A 603 22.11 13.78 19.36
C LYS A 603 21.43 12.82 20.34
N CYS A 604 20.84 11.72 19.85
CA CYS A 604 20.26 10.69 20.71
C CYS A 604 21.28 10.07 21.67
N LEU A 605 22.53 9.94 21.24
CA LEU A 605 23.61 9.35 22.06
C LEU A 605 24.29 10.36 22.97
N GLU A 606 24.34 11.64 22.57
CA GLU A 606 24.85 12.74 23.39
C GLU A 606 23.88 13.10 24.53
N GLU A 607 22.58 13.16 24.24
CA GLU A 607 21.52 13.54 25.17
C GLU A 607 20.84 12.30 25.81
N LYS A 608 21.62 11.41 26.44
CA LYS A 608 21.08 10.19 27.09
C LYS A 608 19.93 10.48 28.06
N SER A 609 19.92 11.65 28.69
CA SER A 609 18.86 12.08 29.59
C SER A 609 17.49 12.21 28.94
N LEU A 610 17.38 12.42 27.62
CA LEU A 610 16.10 12.53 26.90
C LEU A 610 15.67 11.22 26.26
N PHE A 611 16.62 10.35 25.89
CA PHE A 611 16.34 9.15 25.11
C PHE A 611 16.29 7.85 25.93
N ASP A 612 16.78 7.85 27.17
CA ASP A 612 16.75 6.67 28.06
C ASP A 612 15.64 6.68 29.14
N ILE A 613 14.81 7.73 29.18
CA ILE A 613 13.75 7.89 30.20
C ILE A 613 12.70 6.79 30.10
N ASP A 614 12.11 6.60 28.91
CA ASP A 614 10.92 5.77 28.71
C ASP A 614 11.15 4.65 27.68
N ALA A 615 10.34 3.60 27.75
CA ALA A 615 10.40 2.51 26.76
C ALA A 615 10.17 3.01 25.31
N ASN A 616 9.38 4.08 25.13
CA ASN A 616 9.12 4.70 23.84
C ASN A 616 10.32 5.50 23.33
N SER A 617 11.00 6.25 24.20
CA SER A 617 12.18 7.04 23.80
C SER A 617 13.34 6.12 23.38
N ARG A 618 13.49 4.96 24.03
CA ARG A 618 14.50 3.94 23.68
C ARG A 618 14.29 3.27 22.32
N GLN A 619 13.07 3.32 21.77
CA GLN A 619 12.76 2.76 20.44
C GLN A 619 13.15 3.71 19.29
N ILE A 620 13.21 5.02 19.55
CA ILE A 620 13.46 6.04 18.53
C ILE A 620 14.79 5.80 17.78
N PRO A 621 15.93 5.54 18.45
CA PRO A 621 17.19 5.29 17.75
C PRO A 621 17.13 4.07 16.83
N GLY A 622 16.46 2.99 17.25
CA GLY A 622 16.29 1.79 16.41
C GLY A 622 15.41 2.03 15.18
N ILE A 623 14.37 2.87 15.31
CA ILE A 623 13.51 3.27 14.18
C ILE A 623 14.31 4.12 13.19
N LEU A 624 15.08 5.09 13.67
CA LEU A 624 15.94 5.94 12.84
C LEU A 624 17.01 5.13 12.10
N LEU A 625 17.62 4.15 12.78
CA LEU A 625 18.58 3.24 12.17
C LEU A 625 17.97 2.42 11.03
N SER A 626 16.74 1.93 11.21
CA SER A 626 16.02 1.22 10.16
C SER A 626 15.72 2.10 8.94
N CYS A 627 15.45 3.40 9.13
CA CYS A 627 15.36 4.36 8.03
C CYS A 627 16.69 4.47 7.27
N LEU A 628 17.82 4.56 7.99
CA LEU A 628 19.15 4.60 7.37
C LEU A 628 19.48 3.31 6.60
N GLU A 629 19.13 2.14 7.13
CA GLU A 629 19.33 0.86 6.44
C GLU A 629 18.69 0.87 5.06
N MET A 630 17.43 1.32 4.99
CA MET A 630 16.70 1.46 3.72
C MET A 630 17.38 2.48 2.80
N LEU A 631 17.70 3.68 3.31
CA LEU A 631 18.27 4.75 2.51
C LEU A 631 19.66 4.39 1.94
N TYR A 632 20.55 3.81 2.74
CA TYR A 632 21.87 3.37 2.29
C TYR A 632 21.81 2.19 1.31
N SER A 633 20.70 1.43 1.28
CA SER A 633 20.52 0.38 0.27
C SER A 633 20.43 0.96 -1.16
N HIS A 634 19.87 2.17 -1.29
CA HIS A 634 19.64 2.86 -2.57
C HIS A 634 20.79 3.73 -3.06
N ILE A 635 21.82 3.97 -2.24
CA ILE A 635 23.02 4.70 -2.66
C ILE A 635 23.86 3.78 -3.56
N PRO A 636 24.12 4.16 -4.83
CA PRO A 636 24.98 3.38 -5.72
C PRO A 636 26.42 3.36 -5.21
N ALA A 637 27.11 2.22 -5.37
CA ALA A 637 28.46 2.05 -4.85
C ALA A 637 29.53 2.90 -5.57
N GLU A 638 29.26 3.40 -6.77
CA GLU A 638 30.17 4.24 -7.57
C GLU A 638 30.21 5.71 -7.10
N ARG A 639 29.33 6.07 -6.15
CA ARG A 639 29.10 7.45 -5.74
C ARG A 639 29.83 7.78 -4.43
N PRO A 640 30.36 9.00 -4.28
CA PRO A 640 31.10 9.40 -3.07
C PRO A 640 30.24 9.34 -1.79
N GLU A 641 28.92 9.45 -1.92
CA GLU A 641 27.97 9.31 -0.82
C GLU A 641 28.00 7.92 -0.17
N ALA A 642 28.37 6.87 -0.92
CA ALA A 642 28.51 5.52 -0.36
C ALA A 642 29.72 5.41 0.57
N LEU A 643 30.85 6.03 0.19
CA LEU A 643 32.05 6.12 1.03
C LEU A 643 31.79 6.96 2.27
N ASN A 644 31.09 8.10 2.12
CA ASN A 644 30.71 8.93 3.26
C ASN A 644 29.81 8.17 4.26
N ALA A 645 28.89 7.34 3.78
CA ALA A 645 28.05 6.50 4.62
C ALA A 645 28.86 5.44 5.39
N PHE A 646 29.84 4.81 4.74
CA PHE A 646 30.77 3.88 5.41
C PHE A 646 31.63 4.61 6.46
N ASP A 647 32.25 5.74 6.10
CA ASP A 647 33.08 6.53 7.01
C ASP A 647 32.32 7.01 8.24
N TRP A 648 31.07 7.43 8.05
CA TRP A 648 30.19 7.82 9.15
C TRP A 648 29.86 6.64 10.06
N LEU A 649 29.41 5.51 9.51
CA LEU A 649 29.11 4.30 10.28
C LEU A 649 30.34 3.77 11.02
N HIS A 650 31.50 3.82 10.39
CA HIS A 650 32.77 3.44 11.00
C HIS A 650 33.06 4.35 12.19
N LYS A 651 33.11 5.68 12.00
CA LYS A 651 33.31 6.67 13.09
C LYS A 651 32.28 6.51 14.21
N PHE A 652 31.02 6.26 13.87
CA PHE A 652 29.96 6.01 14.83
C PHE A 652 30.29 4.79 15.72
N CYS A 653 30.70 3.68 15.12
CA CYS A 653 31.08 2.45 15.83
C CYS A 653 32.40 2.57 16.61
N GLN A 654 33.29 3.49 16.22
CA GLN A 654 34.53 3.81 16.94
C GLN A 654 34.27 4.65 18.20
N ASN A 655 33.31 5.59 18.13
CA ASN A 655 33.14 6.61 19.15
C ASN A 655 32.09 6.28 20.21
N HIS A 656 31.09 5.45 19.88
CA HIS A 656 29.94 5.22 20.76
C HIS A 656 29.80 3.75 21.20
N THR A 657 29.41 3.56 22.46
CA THR A 657 29.01 2.25 23.02
C THR A 657 27.53 2.02 22.76
N ILE A 658 27.17 0.79 22.37
CA ILE A 658 25.79 0.43 22.01
C ILE A 658 25.22 -0.41 23.15
N HIS A 659 24.29 0.14 23.93
CA HIS A 659 23.64 -0.59 25.05
C HIS A 659 22.15 -0.87 24.80
N SER A 660 21.58 -0.40 23.68
CA SER A 660 20.15 -0.55 23.40
C SER A 660 19.89 -1.65 22.36
N LYS A 661 18.98 -2.58 22.69
CA LYS A 661 18.52 -3.71 21.83
C LYS A 661 17.96 -3.31 20.46
N GLY A 662 17.84 -2.00 20.17
CA GLY A 662 17.37 -1.47 18.90
C GLY A 662 18.49 -1.12 17.91
N LEU A 663 19.74 -1.05 18.37
CA LEU A 663 20.91 -0.62 17.60
C LEU A 663 21.79 -1.79 17.13
N ASP A 664 21.41 -3.03 17.40
CA ASP A 664 22.17 -4.24 17.02
C ASP A 664 22.37 -4.36 15.50
N ASN A 665 21.48 -3.74 14.71
CA ASN A 665 21.55 -3.72 13.25
C ASN A 665 22.66 -2.80 12.69
N VAL A 666 23.33 -2.00 13.53
CA VAL A 666 24.41 -1.10 13.08
C VAL A 666 25.56 -1.91 12.47
N HIS A 667 25.97 -3.02 13.11
CA HIS A 667 27.07 -3.86 12.61
C HIS A 667 26.71 -4.49 11.25
N LYS A 668 25.46 -4.95 11.08
CA LYS A 668 24.96 -5.44 9.79
C LYS A 668 25.07 -4.36 8.70
N MET A 669 24.64 -3.14 8.98
CA MET A 669 24.74 -2.03 8.02
C MET A 669 26.19 -1.68 7.68
N LEU A 670 27.06 -1.59 8.70
CA LEU A 670 28.48 -1.30 8.51
C LEU A 670 29.14 -2.31 7.58
N PHE A 671 28.93 -3.60 7.82
CA PHE A 671 29.51 -4.65 7.00
C PHE A 671 28.90 -4.70 5.58
N GLN A 672 27.60 -4.42 5.44
CA GLN A 672 26.97 -4.32 4.11
C GLN A 672 27.50 -3.15 3.30
N GLN A 673 27.75 -2.00 3.93
CA GLN A 673 28.36 -0.85 3.26
C GLN A 673 29.85 -1.10 2.97
N HIS A 674 30.57 -1.76 3.88
CA HIS A 674 31.95 -2.18 3.62
C HIS A 674 32.07 -3.04 2.37
N LEU A 675 31.23 -4.08 2.25
CA LEU A 675 31.19 -4.94 1.07
C LEU A 675 30.92 -4.13 -0.21
N LYS A 676 30.10 -3.07 -0.11
CA LYS A 676 29.82 -2.18 -1.22
C LYS A 676 30.99 -1.24 -1.56
N THR A 677 31.79 -0.77 -0.61
CA THR A 677 32.76 0.31 -0.86
C THR A 677 34.20 -0.18 -0.99
N ASP A 678 34.63 -1.13 -0.17
CA ASP A 678 36.05 -1.46 0.01
C ASP A 678 36.34 -2.97 0.03
N GLU A 679 37.61 -3.31 -0.22
CA GLU A 679 38.16 -4.67 -0.22
C GLU A 679 39.32 -4.77 0.79
N GLY A 680 39.03 -4.47 2.05
CA GLY A 680 40.03 -4.32 3.11
C GLY A 680 40.13 -5.51 4.06
N LEU A 681 41.17 -5.49 4.92
CA LEU A 681 41.33 -6.40 6.08
C LEU A 681 40.43 -6.01 7.26
N PHE A 682 39.36 -5.25 6.99
CA PHE A 682 38.48 -4.74 8.02
C PHE A 682 37.74 -5.88 8.73
N LEU A 683 37.19 -6.84 7.98
CA LEU A 683 36.48 -8.00 8.54
C LEU A 683 37.38 -8.89 9.40
N SER A 684 38.65 -9.08 9.01
CA SER A 684 39.64 -9.81 9.84
C SER A 684 39.99 -9.06 11.14
N THR A 685 40.02 -7.72 11.09
CA THR A 685 40.27 -6.89 12.27
C THR A 685 39.10 -6.99 13.25
N VAL A 686 37.86 -6.97 12.73
CA VAL A 686 36.64 -7.16 13.53
C VAL A 686 36.57 -8.57 14.11
N ALA A 687 36.92 -9.61 13.34
CA ALA A 687 36.98 -10.99 13.83
C ALA A 687 37.98 -11.16 14.99
N SER A 688 39.16 -10.55 14.89
CA SER A 688 40.15 -10.55 15.98
C SER A 688 39.61 -9.85 17.24
N GLN A 689 38.90 -8.74 17.09
CA GLN A 689 38.28 -8.05 18.23
C GLN A 689 37.16 -8.87 18.87
N LEU A 690 36.31 -9.52 18.07
CA LEU A 690 35.28 -10.43 18.59
C LEU A 690 35.90 -11.62 19.33
N SER A 691 37.01 -12.16 18.85
CA SER A 691 37.77 -13.22 19.54
C SER A 691 38.29 -12.75 20.90
N ASN A 692 38.72 -11.49 21.02
CA ASN A 692 39.19 -10.94 22.29
C ASN A 692 38.03 -10.68 23.28
N VAL A 693 36.86 -10.28 22.78
CA VAL A 693 35.68 -9.98 23.62
C VAL A 693 34.93 -11.25 24.06
N MET A 694 34.84 -12.27 23.19
CA MET A 694 34.17 -13.54 23.51
C MET A 694 35.07 -14.56 24.23
N GLY A 695 36.38 -14.30 24.26
CA GLY A 695 37.39 -15.17 24.85
C GLY A 695 37.85 -16.28 23.91
N THR A 696 39.10 -16.72 24.07
CA THR A 696 39.69 -17.84 23.34
C THR A 696 39.66 -19.11 24.20
N PHE A 697 39.42 -20.27 23.58
CA PHE A 697 39.56 -21.55 24.28
C PHE A 697 41.05 -21.86 24.47
N GLY A 698 41.54 -21.69 25.70
CA GLY A 698 42.84 -22.20 26.14
C GLY A 698 44.05 -21.35 25.74
N ALA A 699 44.21 -20.16 26.31
CA ALA A 699 45.50 -19.56 26.68
C ALA A 699 45.28 -18.24 27.41
N ASP A 700 45.92 -18.07 28.57
CA ASP A 700 46.22 -16.75 29.12
C ASP A 700 47.14 -16.03 28.13
N LEU A 701 46.65 -14.98 27.48
CA LEU A 701 47.48 -14.12 26.64
C LEU A 701 47.23 -12.65 26.99
N ASP A 702 48.25 -12.09 27.63
CA ASP A 702 48.50 -10.67 27.80
C ASP A 702 48.51 -9.94 26.45
N ASN A 703 47.52 -9.06 26.28
CA ASN A 703 47.60 -7.71 25.73
C ASN A 703 46.29 -7.40 24.98
N PRO A 704 45.43 -6.50 25.49
CA PRO A 704 44.31 -6.02 24.72
C PRO A 704 44.87 -5.18 23.56
N THR A 705 44.75 -5.69 22.33
CA THR A 705 44.85 -4.80 21.16
C THR A 705 43.81 -3.69 21.33
N PRO A 706 44.15 -2.41 21.10
CA PRO A 706 43.23 -1.32 21.32
C PRO A 706 41.95 -1.57 20.52
N SER A 707 40.80 -1.45 21.19
CA SER A 707 39.50 -1.62 20.55
C SER A 707 39.31 -0.51 19.51
N ASN A 708 39.50 -0.86 18.24
CA ASN A 708 39.19 0.07 17.15
C ASN A 708 37.68 0.40 17.13
N LEU A 709 36.80 -0.50 17.60
CA LEU A 709 35.36 -0.27 17.67
C LEU A 709 34.89 -0.39 19.13
N LYS A 710 34.46 0.74 19.73
CA LYS A 710 33.87 0.77 21.08
C LYS A 710 32.47 0.15 21.14
N SER A 711 31.84 -0.04 19.99
CA SER A 711 30.49 -0.62 19.87
C SER A 711 30.40 -2.13 20.12
N ILE A 712 31.54 -2.86 20.16
CA ILE A 712 31.59 -4.31 20.37
C ILE A 712 31.85 -4.58 21.86
N GLU A 713 30.76 -4.84 22.59
CA GLU A 713 30.78 -5.25 24.00
C GLU A 713 30.19 -6.67 24.14
N ALA A 714 30.36 -7.29 25.31
CA ALA A 714 29.91 -8.67 25.57
C ALA A 714 28.42 -8.90 25.27
N GLU A 715 27.57 -7.89 25.44
CA GLU A 715 26.13 -7.97 25.18
C GLU A 715 25.78 -8.05 23.68
N ASN A 716 26.58 -7.41 22.81
CA ASN A 716 26.30 -7.32 21.36
C ASN A 716 27.20 -8.23 20.52
N ALA A 717 28.19 -8.85 21.14
CA ALA A 717 29.19 -9.69 20.47
C ALA A 717 28.55 -10.85 19.70
N GLU A 718 27.52 -11.48 20.25
CA GLU A 718 26.80 -12.58 19.59
C GLU A 718 26.08 -12.12 18.31
N SER A 719 25.36 -11.00 18.36
CA SER A 719 24.66 -10.43 17.20
C SER A 719 25.64 -9.97 16.11
N CYS A 720 26.73 -9.31 16.51
CA CYS A 720 27.81 -8.89 15.61
C CYS A 720 28.47 -10.09 14.92
N PHE A 721 28.74 -11.17 15.67
CA PHE A 721 29.30 -12.41 15.12
C PHE A 721 28.36 -13.06 14.09
N MET A 722 27.06 -13.18 14.39
CA MET A 722 26.09 -13.74 13.44
C MET A 722 26.01 -12.94 12.14
N ASN A 723 26.04 -11.60 12.23
CA ASN A 723 26.08 -10.71 11.06
C ASN A 723 27.38 -10.86 10.25
N LEU A 724 28.52 -11.00 10.93
CA LEU A 724 29.81 -11.25 10.29
C LEU A 724 29.78 -12.58 9.50
N VAL A 725 29.33 -13.67 10.14
CA VAL A 725 29.21 -14.99 9.50
C VAL A 725 28.31 -14.95 8.26
N GLN A 726 27.19 -14.23 8.32
CA GLN A 726 26.30 -14.09 7.17
C GLN A 726 26.99 -13.44 5.97
N ILE A 727 27.87 -12.48 6.20
CA ILE A 727 28.59 -11.76 5.14
C ILE A 727 29.75 -12.58 4.60
N LEU A 728 30.48 -13.28 5.47
CA LEU A 728 31.51 -14.23 5.03
C LEU A 728 30.93 -15.33 4.15
N ARG A 729 29.75 -15.86 4.49
CA ARG A 729 29.03 -16.83 3.63
C ARG A 729 28.72 -16.25 2.25
N LYS A 730 28.37 -14.96 2.18
CA LYS A 730 28.11 -14.28 0.92
C LYS A 730 29.40 -14.11 0.09
N GLU A 731 30.50 -13.69 0.70
CA GLU A 731 31.79 -13.57 0.03
C GLU A 731 32.27 -14.93 -0.53
N LEU A 732 32.11 -16.01 0.23
CA LEU A 732 32.41 -17.37 -0.23
C LEU A 732 31.54 -17.77 -1.44
N SER A 733 30.24 -17.44 -1.41
CA SER A 733 29.37 -17.68 -2.57
C SER A 733 29.77 -16.88 -3.80
N ASP A 734 30.29 -15.66 -3.63
CA ASP A 734 30.81 -14.84 -4.73
C ASP A 734 32.11 -15.45 -5.30
N VAL A 735 32.98 -15.99 -4.44
CA VAL A 735 34.18 -16.75 -4.84
C VAL A 735 33.83 -18.01 -5.64
N ASP A 736 32.84 -18.78 -5.18
CA ASP A 736 32.37 -19.97 -5.90
C ASP A 736 31.87 -19.61 -7.31
N TYR A 737 31.10 -18.54 -7.43
CA TYR A 737 30.61 -18.05 -8.72
C TYR A 737 31.75 -17.62 -9.65
N LEU A 738 32.73 -16.86 -9.14
CA LEU A 738 33.90 -16.45 -9.91
C LEU A 738 34.74 -17.65 -10.35
N THR A 739 34.89 -18.65 -9.49
CA THR A 739 35.57 -19.92 -9.82
C THR A 739 34.85 -20.66 -10.95
N LEU A 740 33.52 -20.73 -10.92
CA LEU A 740 32.72 -21.29 -12.02
C LEU A 740 32.89 -20.48 -13.31
N LYS A 741 32.94 -19.15 -13.22
CA LYS A 741 33.16 -18.28 -14.38
C LYS A 741 34.55 -18.49 -14.98
N ILE A 742 35.60 -18.57 -14.17
CA ILE A 742 36.97 -18.87 -14.61
C ILE A 742 36.99 -20.22 -15.36
N LYS A 743 36.37 -21.26 -14.79
CA LYS A 743 36.21 -22.57 -15.46
C LYS A 743 35.50 -22.47 -16.81
N SER A 744 34.45 -21.65 -16.91
CA SER A 744 33.72 -21.42 -18.17
C SER A 744 34.56 -20.71 -19.23
N ILE A 745 35.36 -19.71 -18.83
CA ILE A 745 36.25 -18.97 -19.73
C ILE A 745 37.38 -19.89 -20.20
N LEU A 746 37.98 -20.67 -19.29
CA LEU A 746 38.96 -21.70 -19.63
C LEU A 746 38.40 -22.72 -20.63
N ALA A 747 37.18 -23.20 -20.43
CA ALA A 747 36.51 -24.10 -21.36
C ALA A 747 36.32 -23.45 -22.74
N LYS A 748 35.93 -22.17 -22.80
CA LYS A 748 35.79 -21.41 -24.06
C LYS A 748 37.13 -21.27 -24.78
N ILE A 749 38.22 -20.94 -24.07
CA ILE A 749 39.56 -20.83 -24.65
C ILE A 749 40.01 -22.18 -25.23
N LYS A 750 39.76 -23.28 -24.51
CA LYS A 750 40.05 -24.65 -24.98
C LYS A 750 39.23 -25.04 -26.22
N PHE A 751 37.95 -24.65 -26.28
CA PHE A 751 37.07 -24.96 -27.41
C PHE A 751 37.38 -24.15 -28.69
N MET A 752 37.81 -22.89 -28.55
CA MET A 752 38.09 -22.01 -29.69
C MET A 752 39.42 -22.31 -30.40
N GLY A 753 40.23 -23.26 -29.90
CA GLY A 753 41.49 -23.68 -30.53
C GLY A 753 42.57 -22.59 -30.61
N THR A 754 42.36 -21.43 -29.98
CA THR A 754 43.32 -20.33 -29.94
C THR A 754 44.32 -20.55 -28.83
N THR A 755 45.37 -21.33 -29.10
CA THR A 755 46.39 -21.64 -28.09
C THR A 755 47.34 -20.48 -27.78
N ASN A 756 47.33 -19.35 -28.51
CA ASN A 756 48.24 -18.22 -28.24
C ASN A 756 47.61 -16.88 -28.65
N SER A 757 46.83 -16.28 -27.76
CA SER A 757 46.58 -14.83 -27.78
C SER A 757 46.63 -14.34 -26.33
N ASP A 758 47.73 -13.67 -25.97
CA ASP A 758 47.99 -13.16 -24.60
C ASP A 758 46.83 -12.31 -24.05
N ASP A 759 46.03 -11.70 -24.93
CA ASP A 759 44.82 -10.92 -24.62
C ASP A 759 43.70 -11.70 -23.86
N HIS A 760 43.73 -13.04 -23.84
CA HIS A 760 42.71 -13.86 -23.17
C HIS A 760 43.22 -14.60 -21.93
N THR A 761 44.52 -14.83 -21.83
CA THR A 761 45.17 -15.52 -20.71
C THR A 761 45.50 -14.57 -19.56
N GLU A 762 45.95 -13.35 -19.85
CA GLU A 762 46.26 -12.32 -18.85
C GLU A 762 45.08 -11.93 -17.93
N PRO A 763 43.85 -11.66 -18.44
CA PRO A 763 42.71 -11.37 -17.57
C PRO A 763 42.28 -12.58 -16.73
N LEU A 764 42.51 -13.80 -17.21
CA LEU A 764 42.17 -15.02 -16.48
C LEU A 764 43.12 -15.23 -15.29
N ILE A 765 44.43 -15.07 -15.52
CA ILE A 765 45.45 -15.13 -14.46
C ILE A 765 45.21 -14.02 -13.43
N THR A 766 44.77 -12.85 -13.87
CA THR A 766 44.43 -11.73 -12.97
C THR A 766 43.21 -12.06 -12.10
N MET A 767 42.16 -12.68 -12.66
CA MET A 767 41.00 -13.15 -11.90
C MET A 767 41.35 -14.26 -10.92
N GLU A 768 42.18 -15.23 -11.31
CA GLU A 768 42.65 -16.31 -10.43
C GLU A 768 43.46 -15.76 -9.24
N LYS A 769 44.40 -14.83 -9.51
CA LYS A 769 45.16 -14.14 -8.46
C LYS A 769 44.24 -13.36 -7.52
N ALA A 770 43.24 -12.65 -8.05
CA ALA A 770 42.26 -11.91 -7.25
C ALA A 770 41.45 -12.84 -6.32
N VAL A 771 41.02 -14.01 -6.81
CA VAL A 771 40.33 -15.03 -5.99
C VAL A 771 41.23 -15.57 -4.88
N CYS A 772 42.48 -15.94 -5.19
CA CYS A 772 43.42 -16.42 -4.19
C CYS A 772 43.72 -15.35 -3.12
N MET A 773 43.94 -14.10 -3.53
CA MET A 773 44.17 -12.99 -2.58
C MET A 773 42.94 -12.70 -1.71
N HIS A 774 41.73 -12.81 -2.26
CA HIS A 774 40.51 -12.60 -1.49
C HIS A 774 40.30 -13.73 -0.46
N LEU A 775 40.51 -14.99 -0.84
CA LEU A 775 40.44 -16.13 0.08
C LEU A 775 41.43 -16.04 1.25
N ILE A 776 42.62 -15.45 1.04
CA ILE A 776 43.59 -15.21 2.11
C ILE A 776 43.09 -14.14 3.10
N LYS A 777 42.32 -13.15 2.62
CA LYS A 777 41.78 -12.05 3.43
C LYS A 777 40.52 -12.43 4.20
N VAL A 778 39.76 -13.41 3.71
CA VAL A 778 38.58 -13.94 4.41
C VAL A 778 39.06 -14.63 5.69
N PRO A 779 38.58 -14.22 6.89
CA PRO A 779 38.93 -14.87 8.14
C PRO A 779 38.27 -16.26 8.19
N ILE A 780 38.92 -17.25 7.57
CA ILE A 780 38.59 -18.66 7.74
C ILE A 780 39.25 -19.07 9.06
N ALA A 781 38.43 -19.46 10.04
CA ALA A 781 38.89 -19.89 11.34
C ALA A 781 39.99 -20.96 11.19
N SER A 782 41.17 -20.66 11.72
CA SER A 782 42.16 -21.65 12.15
C SER A 782 41.88 -22.04 13.59
#